data_AF-A0A6M0F4N0-F1
#
_entry.id   AF-A0A6M0F4N0-F1
#
_cell.length_a   1.000
_cell.length_b   1.000
_cell.length_c   1.000
_cell.angle_alpha   90.00
_cell.angle_beta   90.00
_cell.angle_gamma   90.00
#
_symmetry.space_group_name_H-M   'P 1'
#
loop_
_entity.id
_entity.type
_entity.pdbx_description
1 polymer ?
#
loop_
_entity_poly.entity_id
_entity_poly.type
_entity_poly.pdbx_seq_one_letter_code
_entity_poly.pdbx_strand_id
1 'polypeptide(L)'
;MSQSPISSRHVLEYFARTTGLPLTLLSDAEQLDPQEVQTYFSDRLLGQPDAVAAVTNLITVIKAGLNDPNKPLGSFFFVGPTGVGKTELAKILACYLFGNGDRLLRFDMSEYASGDALARLIGTAWQSQSKDTGELTRRVREQPFSIVLFDEVEKANPVIFDALLGVLGEGRLTNAAGRTTDFRNTIIIMTSNLGASQSQMPSLGFTTESSEKSKDLQAHYVEAAEQFFRPEFFNRIDHLVVFQPLSFEAMGRITRRELDKLLEREGIQKRKLLVEIDDAVIGQLLAQGFHPRYGARPLQREIEKTVIVPLASLLVRKNPTSHQILRFKVRSSRIKIELVPIPTPKPATLPAPNTRQIRALSAILAELAQLQKELLEATDSESLTTLRSTMTRLLAQSYAPTFWDHPTEAQRTLSQIYHLDRVSKRLDDLLERSDRLIQKGESMRLNPPNASFVVKLDQEKDHLGREFAYWTLECAGLAVEPHHDQALLKFVAIGSDSYAWMEQVVHLYMTWADHKGYEYHSLPPTPERRAWGLYLHGSNVFTILQGEAGVHKLNQGDAQHRQRYLVRLQVVPVPETFAKDMAQDEIHQLMLAEVPRAEVAQSDTLARVYTQGRHASVRDPRTGVKISNVRAVLERGEVDEFLLAILQRETTPPS
;
A
#
# COMPACT_ATOMS: atom_id res chain seq x y z
N MET A 1 -7.45 1.97 -40.41
CA MET A 1 -6.55 2.29 -39.29
C MET A 1 -6.51 3.79 -39.04
N SER A 2 -7.53 4.31 -38.37
CA SER A 2 -7.41 5.57 -37.64
C SER A 2 -6.68 5.20 -36.35
N GLN A 3 -5.37 5.46 -36.26
CA GLN A 3 -4.67 5.32 -34.97
C GLN A 3 -5.48 6.08 -33.93
N SER A 4 -5.90 5.40 -32.84
CA SER A 4 -6.54 6.08 -31.72
C SER A 4 -5.63 7.25 -31.35
N PRO A 5 -6.15 8.49 -31.34
CA PRO A 5 -5.32 9.66 -31.21
C PRO A 5 -4.53 9.55 -29.91
N ILE A 6 -3.23 9.87 -29.97
CA ILE A 6 -2.37 9.93 -28.79
C ILE A 6 -3.03 10.86 -27.78
N SER A 7 -3.50 10.30 -26.66
CA SER A 7 -4.09 11.07 -25.58
C SER A 7 -3.00 11.69 -24.71
N SER A 8 -3.34 12.76 -24.01
CA SER A 8 -2.47 13.38 -22.99
C SER A 8 -2.00 12.35 -21.96
N ARG A 9 -2.86 11.40 -21.58
CA ARG A 9 -2.53 10.33 -20.64
C ARG A 9 -1.38 9.43 -21.13
N HIS A 10 -1.38 9.03 -22.40
CA HIS A 10 -0.28 8.22 -22.96
C HIS A 10 1.06 8.96 -22.93
N VAL A 11 1.04 10.27 -23.19
CA VAL A 11 2.25 11.11 -23.10
C VAL A 11 2.75 11.18 -21.66
N LEU A 12 1.86 11.37 -20.69
CA LEU A 12 2.20 11.42 -19.27
C LEU A 12 2.77 10.10 -18.75
N GLU A 13 2.18 8.96 -19.11
CA GLU A 13 2.67 7.62 -18.73
C GLU A 13 4.06 7.33 -19.32
N TYR A 14 4.29 7.68 -20.59
CA TYR A 14 5.61 7.55 -21.20
C TYR A 14 6.63 8.46 -20.51
N PHE A 15 6.26 9.71 -20.23
CA PHE A 15 7.10 10.69 -19.57
C PHE A 15 7.45 10.27 -18.13
N ALA A 16 6.47 9.79 -17.36
CA ALA A 16 6.65 9.24 -16.02
C ALA A 16 7.68 8.09 -16.01
N ARG A 17 7.53 7.12 -16.92
CA ARG A 17 8.49 6.00 -17.03
C ARG A 17 9.90 6.45 -17.40
N THR A 18 10.01 7.49 -18.23
CA THR A 18 11.31 7.99 -18.72
C THR A 18 12.02 8.85 -17.67
N THR A 19 11.25 9.65 -16.93
CA THR A 19 11.79 10.61 -15.95
C THR A 19 11.83 10.04 -14.53
N GLY A 20 11.11 8.97 -14.26
CA GLY A 20 10.90 8.41 -12.92
C GLY A 20 9.89 9.17 -12.07
N LEU A 21 9.41 10.35 -12.52
CA LEU A 21 8.44 11.15 -11.77
C LEU A 21 7.10 10.41 -11.65
N PRO A 22 6.47 10.39 -10.47
CA PRO A 22 5.19 9.70 -10.29
C PRO A 22 4.09 10.42 -11.08
N LEU A 23 3.15 9.63 -11.61
CA LEU A 23 1.97 10.16 -12.31
C LEU A 23 1.18 11.14 -11.46
N THR A 24 1.16 10.93 -10.14
CA THR A 24 0.51 11.83 -9.18
C THR A 24 1.05 13.25 -9.25
N LEU A 25 2.32 13.46 -9.63
CA LEU A 25 2.89 14.80 -9.81
C LEU A 25 2.78 15.35 -11.23
N LEU A 26 2.54 14.48 -12.22
CA LEU A 26 2.53 14.86 -13.64
C LEU A 26 1.11 15.06 -14.19
N SER A 27 0.09 14.42 -13.59
CA SER A 27 -1.27 14.40 -14.09
C SER A 27 -2.20 15.24 -13.22
N ASP A 28 -2.84 16.26 -13.79
CA ASP A 28 -3.84 17.08 -13.09
C ASP A 28 -5.06 16.27 -12.62
N ALA A 29 -5.32 15.12 -13.24
CA ALA A 29 -6.42 14.24 -12.88
C ALA A 29 -6.18 13.45 -11.58
N GLU A 30 -4.92 13.31 -11.15
CA GLU A 30 -4.59 12.61 -9.91
C GLU A 30 -4.48 13.61 -8.76
N GLN A 31 -5.19 13.34 -7.66
CA GLN A 31 -5.09 14.17 -6.47
C GLN A 31 -3.82 13.82 -5.68
N LEU A 32 -3.23 14.83 -5.06
CA LEU A 32 -2.13 14.67 -4.11
C LEU A 32 -2.63 15.15 -2.75
N ASP A 33 -2.67 14.26 -1.75
CA ASP A 33 -2.94 14.66 -0.37
C ASP A 33 -1.62 15.06 0.32
N PRO A 34 -1.44 16.35 0.69
CA PRO A 34 -0.25 16.80 1.41
C PRO A 34 -0.02 16.06 2.73
N GLN A 35 -1.06 15.55 3.39
CA GLN A 35 -0.94 14.80 4.66
C GLN A 35 -0.29 13.43 4.45
N GLU A 36 -0.62 12.74 3.34
CA GLU A 36 0.04 11.49 2.97
C GLU A 36 1.52 11.72 2.66
N VAL A 37 1.83 12.80 1.93
CA VAL A 37 3.21 13.20 1.65
C VAL A 37 3.96 13.45 2.96
N GLN A 38 3.38 14.27 3.86
CA GLN A 38 3.99 14.56 5.15
C GLN A 38 4.23 13.30 5.99
N THR A 39 3.29 12.36 5.98
CA THR A 39 3.40 11.07 6.68
C THR A 39 4.55 10.23 6.10
N TYR A 40 4.65 10.14 4.77
CA TYR A 40 5.73 9.43 4.08
C TYR A 40 7.12 9.89 4.55
N PHE A 41 7.32 11.21 4.65
CA PHE A 41 8.59 11.80 5.10
C PHE A 41 8.78 11.67 6.61
N SER A 42 7.74 11.89 7.43
CA SER A 42 7.83 11.83 8.90
C SER A 42 8.15 10.43 9.43
N ASP A 43 7.65 9.38 8.77
CA ASP A 43 7.97 7.99 9.12
C ASP A 43 9.44 7.65 8.85
N ARG A 44 10.06 8.33 7.87
CA ARG A 44 11.42 8.04 7.40
C ARG A 44 12.47 9.01 7.97
N LEU A 45 12.13 10.26 8.25
CA LEU A 45 12.99 11.28 8.83
C LEU A 45 12.48 11.66 10.23
N LEU A 46 13.18 11.16 11.25
CA LEU A 46 12.74 11.32 12.64
C LEU A 46 13.29 12.61 13.26
N GLY A 47 12.43 13.36 13.94
CA GLY A 47 12.82 14.52 14.75
C GLY A 47 13.10 15.80 13.97
N GLN A 48 12.65 15.92 12.72
CA GLN A 48 12.89 17.10 11.86
C GLN A 48 11.60 17.61 11.19
N PRO A 49 10.59 18.06 11.97
CA PRO A 49 9.28 18.44 11.42
C PRO A 49 9.36 19.62 10.43
N ASP A 50 10.21 20.61 10.70
CA ASP A 50 10.37 21.78 9.81
C ASP A 50 10.96 21.39 8.45
N ALA A 51 11.90 20.44 8.45
CA ALA A 51 12.51 19.94 7.23
C ALA A 51 11.51 19.10 6.40
N VAL A 52 10.68 18.31 7.08
CA VAL A 52 9.57 17.58 6.43
C VAL A 52 8.57 18.56 5.82
N ALA A 53 8.14 19.58 6.57
CA ALA A 53 7.20 20.58 6.07
C ALA A 53 7.73 21.32 4.84
N ALA A 54 9.01 21.69 4.83
CA ALA A 54 9.64 22.38 3.71
C ALA A 54 9.62 21.54 2.41
N VAL A 55 9.93 20.23 2.48
CA VAL A 55 9.88 19.37 1.28
C VAL A 55 8.45 19.02 0.87
N THR A 56 7.52 18.88 1.82
CA THR A 56 6.10 18.68 1.51
C THR A 56 5.55 19.89 0.75
N ASN A 57 5.85 21.11 1.21
CA ASN A 57 5.43 22.34 0.54
C ASN A 57 5.98 22.43 -0.89
N LEU A 58 7.26 22.09 -1.11
CA LEU A 58 7.85 22.04 -2.45
C LEU A 58 7.07 21.09 -3.36
N ILE A 59 6.78 19.87 -2.90
CA ILE A 59 6.04 18.87 -3.68
C ILE A 59 4.65 19.40 -4.03
N THR A 60 3.98 20.07 -3.09
CA THR A 60 2.69 20.71 -3.34
C THR A 60 2.78 21.83 -4.39
N VAL A 61 3.82 22.66 -4.35
CA VAL A 61 4.07 23.72 -5.35
C VAL A 61 4.34 23.13 -6.73
N ILE A 62 5.16 22.08 -6.82
CA ILE A 62 5.43 21.35 -8.07
C ILE A 62 4.15 20.74 -8.62
N LYS A 63 3.36 20.07 -7.77
CA LYS A 63 2.07 19.49 -8.15
C LYS A 63 1.09 20.53 -8.67
N ALA A 64 1.07 21.71 -8.08
CA ALA A 64 0.21 22.81 -8.50
C ALA A 64 0.75 23.54 -9.75
N GLY A 65 1.96 23.20 -10.23
CA GLY A 65 2.60 23.89 -11.36
C GLY A 65 2.93 25.35 -11.08
N LEU A 66 3.12 25.73 -9.80
CA LEU A 66 3.32 27.12 -9.36
C LEU A 66 4.80 27.50 -9.22
N ASN A 67 5.73 26.63 -9.63
CA ASN A 67 7.15 26.92 -9.65
C ASN A 67 7.53 27.89 -10.77
N ASP A 68 8.56 28.72 -10.56
CA ASP A 68 9.11 29.58 -11.60
C ASP A 68 9.76 28.71 -12.71
N PRO A 69 9.29 28.78 -13.96
CA PRO A 69 9.79 27.93 -15.05
C PRO A 69 11.21 28.28 -15.48
N ASN A 70 11.80 29.38 -15.00
CA ASN A 70 13.17 29.80 -15.31
C ASN A 70 14.17 29.41 -14.23
N LYS A 71 13.73 28.79 -13.13
CA LYS A 71 14.58 28.37 -12.01
C LYS A 71 14.56 26.86 -11.85
N PRO A 72 15.48 26.28 -11.07
CA PRO A 72 15.31 24.92 -10.56
C PRO A 72 13.96 24.76 -9.86
N LEU A 73 13.44 23.53 -9.79
CA LEU A 73 12.15 23.23 -9.15
C LEU A 73 12.09 23.68 -7.69
N GLY A 74 13.25 23.72 -7.04
CA GLY A 74 13.47 24.42 -5.78
C GLY A 74 14.92 24.29 -5.33
N SER A 75 15.34 25.22 -4.47
CA SER A 75 16.67 25.23 -3.88
C SER A 75 16.61 25.28 -2.35
N PHE A 76 17.33 24.35 -1.72
CA PHE A 76 17.40 24.22 -0.28
C PHE A 76 18.81 24.43 0.25
N PHE A 77 18.90 25.12 1.38
CA PHE A 77 20.08 25.11 2.21
C PHE A 77 19.78 24.48 3.58
N PHE A 78 20.32 23.29 3.80
CA PHE A 78 20.16 22.52 5.02
C PHE A 78 21.32 22.80 5.97
N VAL A 79 21.04 23.47 7.08
CA VAL A 79 22.05 23.85 8.08
C VAL A 79 21.76 23.17 9.41
N GLY A 80 22.79 22.72 10.11
CA GLY A 80 22.64 22.15 11.46
C GLY A 80 23.78 21.22 11.84
N PRO A 81 23.70 20.52 12.99
CA PRO A 81 24.75 19.61 13.44
C PRO A 81 25.00 18.43 12.49
N THR A 82 26.14 17.76 12.64
CA THR A 82 26.43 16.54 11.88
C THR A 82 25.52 15.39 12.31
N GLY A 83 25.09 14.54 11.36
CA GLY A 83 24.39 13.29 11.68
C GLY A 83 22.93 13.42 12.11
N VAL A 84 22.29 14.57 11.87
CA VAL A 84 20.87 14.84 12.21
C VAL A 84 19.87 14.52 11.10
N GLY A 85 20.33 14.22 9.88
CA GLY A 85 19.46 13.76 8.78
C GLY A 85 19.45 14.61 7.51
N LYS A 86 20.30 15.65 7.39
CA LYS A 86 20.36 16.53 6.20
C LYS A 86 20.47 15.77 4.86
N THR A 87 21.51 14.95 4.72
CA THR A 87 21.75 14.09 3.55
C THR A 87 20.69 13.00 3.40
N GLU A 88 20.10 12.55 4.51
CA GLU A 88 19.09 11.49 4.50
C GLU A 88 17.77 12.00 3.92
N LEU A 89 17.36 13.24 4.24
CA LEU A 89 16.19 13.86 3.63
C LEU A 89 16.33 13.95 2.10
N ALA A 90 17.51 14.32 1.59
CA ALA A 90 17.75 14.36 0.15
C ALA A 90 17.55 12.98 -0.52
N LYS A 91 17.97 11.90 0.15
CA LYS A 91 17.74 10.53 -0.33
C LYS A 91 16.27 10.13 -0.26
N ILE A 92 15.59 10.45 0.84
CA ILE A 92 14.15 10.15 1.00
C ILE A 92 13.36 10.89 -0.09
N LEU A 93 13.71 12.14 -0.38
CA LEU A 93 13.09 12.92 -1.45
C LEU A 93 13.36 12.31 -2.83
N ALA A 94 14.58 11.81 -3.09
CA ALA A 94 14.88 11.09 -4.33
C ALA A 94 14.01 9.85 -4.49
N CYS A 95 13.92 9.03 -3.43
CA CYS A 95 13.09 7.83 -3.44
C CYS A 95 11.59 8.14 -3.62
N TYR A 96 11.11 9.24 -3.04
CA TYR A 96 9.72 9.67 -3.22
C TYR A 96 9.44 10.09 -4.67
N LEU A 97 10.30 10.94 -5.24
CA LEU A 97 10.10 11.52 -6.57
C LEU A 97 10.44 10.57 -7.71
N PHE A 98 11.33 9.60 -7.50
CA PHE A 98 11.86 8.79 -8.60
C PHE A 98 11.75 7.28 -8.36
N GLY A 99 11.16 6.86 -7.23
CA GLY A 99 11.04 5.47 -6.79
C GLY A 99 12.35 4.88 -6.25
N ASN A 100 13.51 5.45 -6.57
CA ASN A 100 14.82 5.00 -6.10
C ASN A 100 15.80 6.17 -5.86
N GLY A 101 16.98 5.86 -5.30
CA GLY A 101 18.01 6.86 -4.98
C GLY A 101 18.96 7.21 -6.11
N ASP A 102 18.83 6.61 -7.31
CA ASP A 102 19.84 6.74 -8.37
C ASP A 102 19.88 8.14 -8.99
N ARG A 103 18.75 8.87 -8.89
CA ARG A 103 18.62 10.26 -9.34
C ARG A 103 19.05 11.29 -8.30
N LEU A 104 19.75 10.86 -7.24
CA LEU A 104 20.47 11.73 -6.32
C LEU A 104 21.91 11.91 -6.79
N LEU A 105 22.19 13.04 -7.45
CA LEU A 105 23.52 13.43 -7.89
C LEU A 105 24.26 14.10 -6.72
N ARG A 106 24.98 13.29 -5.93
CA ARG A 106 25.74 13.77 -4.77
C ARG A 106 27.17 14.19 -5.16
N PHE A 107 27.56 15.36 -4.68
CA PHE A 107 28.90 15.93 -4.79
C PHE A 107 29.40 16.31 -3.39
N ASP A 108 30.52 15.74 -2.95
CA ASP A 108 31.16 16.11 -1.69
C ASP A 108 32.07 17.32 -1.90
N MET A 109 31.69 18.47 -1.35
CA MET A 109 32.42 19.72 -1.59
C MET A 109 33.81 19.77 -0.97
N SER A 110 34.14 18.84 -0.07
CA SER A 110 35.50 18.68 0.43
C SER A 110 36.49 18.25 -0.67
N GLU A 111 36.02 17.51 -1.69
CA GLU A 111 36.82 17.14 -2.87
C GLU A 111 37.07 18.30 -3.84
N TYR A 112 36.37 19.42 -3.63
CA TYR A 112 36.34 20.61 -4.47
C TYR A 112 36.90 21.85 -3.77
N ALA A 113 37.79 21.65 -2.80
CA ALA A 113 38.46 22.74 -2.07
C ALA A 113 39.62 23.38 -2.87
N SER A 114 40.23 22.64 -3.80
CA SER A 114 41.41 23.07 -4.56
C SER A 114 41.08 24.11 -5.64
N GLY A 115 42.11 24.80 -6.15
CA GLY A 115 41.93 25.85 -7.17
C GLY A 115 41.44 25.34 -8.53
N ASP A 116 41.67 24.07 -8.86
CA ASP A 116 41.21 23.41 -10.08
C ASP A 116 39.78 22.82 -9.96
N ALA A 117 39.14 22.96 -8.80
CA ALA A 117 37.84 22.37 -8.51
C ALA A 117 36.74 22.79 -9.49
N LEU A 118 36.72 24.07 -9.88
CA LEU A 118 35.75 24.58 -10.86
C LEU A 118 35.89 23.85 -12.20
N ALA A 119 37.11 23.72 -12.71
CA ALA A 119 37.40 23.03 -13.96
C ALA A 119 36.92 21.56 -13.94
N ARG A 120 37.09 20.87 -12.82
CA ARG A 120 36.57 19.50 -12.63
C ARG A 120 35.05 19.45 -12.60
N LEU A 121 34.41 20.40 -11.90
CA LEU A 121 32.97 20.42 -11.71
C LEU A 121 32.22 20.77 -13.00
N ILE A 122 32.67 21.81 -13.73
CA ILE A 122 31.93 22.36 -14.88
C ILE A 122 32.58 22.04 -16.25
N GLY A 123 33.85 21.65 -16.26
CA GLY A 123 34.62 21.35 -17.47
C GLY A 123 35.40 22.55 -18.01
N THR A 124 36.47 22.28 -18.77
CA THR A 124 37.33 23.30 -19.39
C THR A 124 37.08 23.44 -20.90
N ALA A 125 37.56 24.53 -21.50
CA ALA A 125 37.48 24.77 -22.94
C ALA A 125 38.20 23.68 -23.77
N TRP A 126 39.30 23.13 -23.26
CA TRP A 126 40.16 22.18 -23.95
C TRP A 126 39.67 20.71 -23.88
N GLN A 127 38.76 20.40 -22.95
CA GLN A 127 38.19 19.05 -22.77
C GLN A 127 37.04 18.74 -23.74
N SER A 128 36.77 19.60 -24.74
CA SER A 128 35.64 19.45 -25.68
C SER A 128 35.67 18.16 -26.53
N GLN A 129 36.79 17.45 -26.61
CA GLN A 129 36.94 16.22 -27.41
C GLN A 129 37.02 14.91 -26.60
N SER A 130 37.03 14.96 -25.26
CA SER A 130 37.00 13.76 -24.41
C SER A 130 35.63 13.61 -23.72
N LYS A 131 35.36 12.42 -23.16
CA LYS A 131 34.13 12.15 -22.36
C LYS A 131 34.05 12.99 -21.07
N ASP A 132 35.08 13.75 -20.71
CA ASP A 132 35.18 14.53 -19.46
C ASP A 132 34.74 16.00 -19.63
N THR A 133 33.43 16.21 -19.76
CA THR A 133 32.84 17.55 -19.97
C THR A 133 32.53 18.34 -18.69
N GLY A 134 33.15 17.97 -17.56
CA GLY A 134 32.82 18.45 -16.21
C GLY A 134 31.83 17.52 -15.51
N GLU A 135 32.07 17.17 -14.24
CA GLU A 135 31.29 16.14 -13.55
C GLU A 135 29.81 16.54 -13.37
N LEU A 136 29.57 17.76 -12.88
CA LEU A 136 28.21 18.27 -12.64
C LEU A 136 27.44 18.43 -13.94
N THR A 137 28.02 19.15 -14.90
CA THR A 137 27.35 19.47 -16.17
C THR A 137 27.08 18.20 -16.98
N ARG A 138 27.96 17.19 -16.93
CA ARG A 138 27.74 15.90 -17.59
C ARG A 138 26.59 15.12 -16.94
N ARG A 139 26.64 14.92 -15.62
CA ARG A 139 25.64 14.11 -14.90
C ARG A 139 24.24 14.70 -14.99
N VAL A 140 24.11 16.03 -14.95
CA VAL A 140 22.81 16.71 -15.11
C VAL A 140 22.30 16.62 -16.55
N ARG A 141 23.16 16.69 -17.57
CA ARG A 141 22.75 16.45 -18.97
C ARG A 141 22.29 15.02 -19.21
N GLU A 142 22.93 14.04 -18.56
CA GLU A 142 22.53 12.64 -18.62
C GLU A 142 21.22 12.39 -17.86
N GLN A 143 20.97 13.12 -16.78
CA GLN A 143 19.80 12.99 -15.90
C GLN A 143 19.21 14.35 -15.51
N PRO A 144 18.46 15.01 -16.42
CA PRO A 144 17.96 16.37 -16.21
C PRO A 144 16.87 16.46 -15.13
N PHE A 145 16.15 15.36 -14.87
CA PHE A 145 15.24 15.21 -13.74
C PHE A 145 15.99 14.51 -12.61
N SER A 146 16.51 15.29 -11.66
CA SER A 146 17.35 14.78 -10.58
C SER A 146 17.39 15.73 -9.39
N ILE A 147 17.86 15.22 -8.25
CA ILE A 147 18.23 16.03 -7.09
C ILE A 147 19.75 16.18 -7.12
N VAL A 148 20.23 17.43 -7.13
CA VAL A 148 21.66 17.74 -7.06
C VAL A 148 21.99 18.12 -5.62
N LEU A 149 22.79 17.28 -4.97
CA LEU A 149 23.19 17.45 -3.58
C LEU A 149 24.66 17.91 -3.49
N PHE A 150 24.88 19.14 -3.05
CA PHE A 150 26.19 19.66 -2.66
C PHE A 150 26.36 19.48 -1.14
N ASP A 151 27.13 18.49 -0.74
CA ASP A 151 27.33 18.13 0.67
C ASP A 151 28.53 18.91 1.25
N GLU A 152 28.40 19.41 2.47
CA GLU A 152 29.45 20.15 3.21
C GLU A 152 30.00 21.38 2.44
N VAL A 153 29.08 22.23 1.94
CA VAL A 153 29.43 23.37 1.08
C VAL A 153 30.41 24.36 1.71
N GLU A 154 30.51 24.43 3.04
CA GLU A 154 31.49 25.26 3.73
C GLU A 154 32.96 24.90 3.44
N LYS A 155 33.20 23.73 2.82
CA LYS A 155 34.54 23.24 2.43
C LYS A 155 34.89 23.53 0.97
N ALA A 156 33.92 23.96 0.16
CA ALA A 156 34.11 24.23 -1.26
C ALA A 156 35.08 25.41 -1.50
N ASN A 157 35.75 25.40 -2.65
CA ASN A 157 36.41 26.60 -3.13
C ASN A 157 35.36 27.71 -3.42
N PRO A 158 35.53 28.95 -2.93
CA PRO A 158 34.54 30.02 -3.10
C PRO A 158 34.14 30.31 -4.55
N VAL A 159 35.04 30.07 -5.52
CA VAL A 159 34.76 30.30 -6.95
C VAL A 159 33.61 29.43 -7.49
N ILE A 160 33.29 28.33 -6.82
CA ILE A 160 32.18 27.44 -7.20
C ILE A 160 30.83 28.14 -6.97
N PHE A 161 30.72 28.96 -5.92
CA PHE A 161 29.47 29.69 -5.64
C PHE A 161 29.14 30.69 -6.75
N ASP A 162 30.17 31.29 -7.36
CA ASP A 162 29.98 32.21 -8.49
C ASP A 162 29.39 31.50 -9.71
N ALA A 163 29.81 30.26 -9.97
CA ALA A 163 29.21 29.42 -11.01
C ALA A 163 27.78 28.99 -10.66
N LEU A 164 27.52 28.67 -9.39
CA LEU A 164 26.20 28.25 -8.92
C LEU A 164 25.16 29.38 -8.87
N LEU A 165 25.56 30.66 -8.90
CA LEU A 165 24.62 31.79 -9.01
C LEU A 165 23.71 31.66 -10.24
N GLY A 166 24.28 31.30 -11.39
CA GLY A 166 23.51 31.08 -12.62
C GLY A 166 22.56 29.87 -12.51
N VAL A 167 22.99 28.83 -11.79
CA VAL A 167 22.17 27.64 -11.53
C VAL A 167 20.97 28.00 -10.67
N LEU A 168 21.17 28.66 -9.54
CA LEU A 168 20.09 29.02 -8.61
C LEU A 168 19.19 30.13 -9.16
N GLY A 169 19.76 31.06 -9.92
CA GLY A 169 19.05 32.23 -10.43
C GLY A 169 18.28 31.99 -11.73
N GLU A 170 18.87 31.28 -12.68
CA GLU A 170 18.36 31.12 -14.06
C GLU A 170 18.27 29.65 -14.50
N GLY A 171 18.54 28.70 -13.60
CA GLY A 171 18.49 27.28 -13.92
C GLY A 171 19.49 26.87 -15.00
N ARG A 172 20.58 27.60 -15.19
CA ARG A 172 21.53 27.37 -16.30
C ARG A 172 22.97 27.48 -15.85
N LEU A 173 23.81 26.63 -16.45
CA LEU A 173 25.26 26.67 -16.25
C LEU A 173 25.99 26.52 -17.58
N THR A 174 26.70 27.55 -17.99
CA THR A 174 27.52 27.53 -19.19
C THR A 174 28.97 27.23 -18.83
N ASN A 175 29.53 26.19 -19.45
CA ASN A 175 30.93 25.83 -19.23
C ASN A 175 31.90 26.66 -20.08
N ALA A 176 33.20 26.51 -19.84
CA ALA A 176 34.25 27.23 -20.57
C ALA A 176 34.31 26.91 -22.09
N ALA A 177 33.65 25.84 -22.54
CA ALA A 177 33.49 25.51 -23.96
C ALA A 177 32.22 26.13 -24.59
N GLY A 178 31.50 26.99 -23.85
CA GLY A 178 30.27 27.64 -24.31
C GLY A 178 29.04 26.75 -24.32
N ARG A 179 29.10 25.54 -23.74
CA ARG A 179 27.96 24.62 -23.67
C ARG A 179 27.15 24.90 -22.42
N THR A 180 25.85 25.11 -22.60
CA THR A 180 24.91 25.39 -21.49
C THR A 180 24.20 24.12 -21.05
N THR A 181 24.20 23.87 -19.75
CA THR A 181 23.46 22.78 -19.08
C THR A 181 22.23 23.37 -18.39
N ASP A 182 21.10 22.67 -18.50
CA ASP A 182 19.80 23.07 -17.95
C ASP A 182 19.53 22.37 -16.61
N PHE A 183 19.16 23.16 -15.61
CA PHE A 183 18.85 22.76 -14.23
C PHE A 183 17.39 23.06 -13.85
N ARG A 184 16.56 23.53 -14.78
CA ARG A 184 15.16 23.90 -14.46
C ARG A 184 14.29 22.73 -13.99
N ASN A 185 14.71 21.50 -14.30
CA ASN A 185 14.04 20.26 -13.87
C ASN A 185 14.75 19.58 -12.68
N THR A 186 15.68 20.26 -12.02
CA THR A 186 16.39 19.73 -10.85
C THR A 186 15.92 20.37 -9.55
N ILE A 187 16.12 19.66 -8.45
CA ILE A 187 16.04 20.23 -7.10
C ILE A 187 17.48 20.36 -6.59
N ILE A 188 17.86 21.56 -6.17
CA ILE A 188 19.21 21.83 -5.65
C ILE A 188 19.18 21.76 -4.13
N ILE A 189 20.03 20.94 -3.54
CA ILE A 189 20.17 20.83 -2.08
C ILE A 189 21.62 21.08 -1.72
N MET A 190 21.84 22.03 -0.83
CA MET A 190 23.13 22.31 -0.22
C MET A 190 23.06 21.92 1.26
N THR A 191 24.08 21.25 1.80
CA THR A 191 24.15 20.95 3.23
C THR A 191 25.35 21.64 3.86
N SER A 192 25.20 22.04 5.11
CA SER A 192 26.29 22.60 5.89
C SER A 192 26.23 22.27 7.38
N ASN A 193 27.40 22.27 7.99
CA ASN A 193 27.56 22.20 9.45
C ASN A 193 27.93 23.56 10.09
N LEU A 194 27.75 24.67 9.38
CA LEU A 194 27.92 26.03 9.93
C LEU A 194 27.09 26.22 11.21
N GLY A 195 27.60 27.02 12.16
CA GLY A 195 26.96 27.28 13.46
C GLY A 195 26.97 26.11 14.46
N ALA A 196 27.49 24.92 14.09
CA ALA A 196 27.47 23.76 14.97
C ALA A 196 28.52 23.79 16.10
N SER A 197 29.53 24.66 16.01
CA SER A 197 30.60 24.80 17.01
C SER A 197 30.34 25.89 18.07
N GLN A 198 29.58 26.93 17.73
CA GLN A 198 29.31 28.08 18.61
C GLN A 198 28.04 27.93 19.46
N SER A 199 27.08 27.10 19.03
CA SER A 199 25.87 26.74 19.78
C SER A 199 26.12 25.92 21.07
N GLN A 200 27.38 25.75 21.49
CA GLN A 200 27.80 24.84 22.56
C GLN A 200 28.35 25.53 23.83
N MET A 201 28.21 26.86 24.02
CA MET A 201 28.38 27.39 25.38
C MET A 201 27.18 26.97 26.23
N PRO A 202 27.36 26.16 27.29
CA PRO A 202 26.27 25.85 28.20
C PRO A 202 25.93 27.13 28.97
N SER A 203 24.77 27.74 28.71
CA SER A 203 24.26 28.76 29.61
C SER A 203 24.02 28.08 30.97
N LEU A 204 24.88 28.39 31.95
CA LEU A 204 24.65 28.08 33.35
C LEU A 204 23.34 28.75 33.79
N GLY A 205 22.27 27.97 33.84
CA GLY A 205 20.94 28.47 34.21
C GLY A 205 19.87 27.40 34.05
N PHE A 206 19.58 26.70 35.15
CA PHE A 206 18.36 25.90 35.31
C PHE A 206 17.18 26.86 35.47
N THR A 207 16.35 27.02 34.43
CA THR A 207 14.88 27.17 34.55
C THR A 207 14.25 27.01 33.17
N THR A 208 13.04 26.48 33.19
CA THR A 208 12.03 26.32 32.13
C THR A 208 12.07 27.36 31.02
N GLU A 209 12.27 26.89 29.78
CA GLU A 209 11.50 27.21 28.56
C GLU A 209 12.19 26.57 27.34
N SER A 210 11.70 25.40 26.92
CA SER A 210 12.24 24.63 25.77
C SER A 210 11.98 25.29 24.42
N SER A 211 10.99 26.18 24.33
CA SER A 211 10.62 26.91 23.11
C SER A 211 11.53 28.10 22.82
N GLU A 212 11.97 28.85 23.83
CA GLU A 212 12.84 30.02 23.64
C GLU A 212 14.25 29.62 23.19
N LYS A 213 14.84 28.60 23.83
CA LYS A 213 16.15 28.07 23.43
C LYS A 213 16.19 27.54 21.99
N SER A 214 15.08 27.01 21.49
CA SER A 214 15.01 26.51 20.11
C SER A 214 14.98 27.65 19.09
N LYS A 215 14.32 28.76 19.41
CA LYS A 215 14.30 29.97 18.57
C LYS A 215 15.67 30.64 18.51
N ASP A 216 16.37 30.73 19.64
CA ASP A 216 17.73 31.29 19.71
C ASP A 216 18.73 30.46 18.88
N LEU A 217 18.61 29.13 18.92
CA LEU A 217 19.42 28.22 18.12
C LEU A 217 19.14 28.35 16.63
N GLN A 218 17.86 28.51 16.25
CA GLN A 218 17.48 28.73 14.86
C GLN A 218 18.06 30.04 14.33
N ALA A 219 17.92 31.14 15.08
CA ALA A 219 18.50 32.43 14.73
C ALA A 219 20.03 32.35 14.54
N HIS A 220 20.73 31.62 15.42
CA HIS A 220 22.17 31.42 15.32
C HIS A 220 22.60 30.72 14.01
N TYR A 221 21.87 29.67 13.59
CA TYR A 221 22.17 28.98 12.34
C TYR A 221 21.87 29.83 11.11
N VAL A 222 20.82 30.66 11.16
CA VAL A 222 20.48 31.61 10.10
C VAL A 222 21.58 32.66 9.97
N GLU A 223 22.01 33.27 11.08
CA GLU A 223 23.09 34.25 11.07
C GLU A 223 24.41 33.67 10.52
N ALA A 224 24.77 32.46 10.95
CA ALA A 224 25.97 31.78 10.45
C ALA A 224 25.89 31.49 8.93
N ALA A 225 24.71 31.20 8.41
CA ALA A 225 24.47 31.01 6.98
C ALA A 225 24.59 32.33 6.19
N GLU A 226 24.00 33.41 6.71
CA GLU A 226 24.07 34.75 6.12
C GLU A 226 25.50 35.31 6.11
N GLN A 227 26.30 35.03 7.12
CA GLN A 227 27.70 35.45 7.19
C GLN A 227 28.61 34.67 6.25
N PHE A 228 28.29 33.40 5.97
CA PHE A 228 29.11 32.56 5.11
C PHE A 228 28.94 32.90 3.63
N PHE A 229 27.70 33.12 3.18
CA PHE A 229 27.42 33.43 1.78
C PHE A 229 27.42 34.94 1.53
N ARG A 230 27.82 35.33 0.32
CA ARG A 230 27.55 36.70 -0.15
C ARG A 230 26.03 36.91 -0.25
N PRO A 231 25.49 38.11 0.06
CA PRO A 231 24.05 38.38 -0.02
C PRO A 231 23.43 38.00 -1.38
N GLU A 232 24.17 38.23 -2.46
CA GLU A 232 23.75 37.88 -3.82
C GLU A 232 23.48 36.39 -4.00
N PHE A 233 24.25 35.52 -3.35
CA PHE A 233 24.08 34.07 -3.39
C PHE A 233 22.97 33.63 -2.44
N PHE A 234 22.98 34.14 -1.21
CA PHE A 234 21.99 33.78 -0.19
C PHE A 234 20.56 34.08 -0.65
N ASN A 235 20.34 35.23 -1.30
CA ASN A 235 19.05 35.63 -1.85
C ASN A 235 18.53 34.78 -3.02
N ARG A 236 19.34 33.83 -3.54
CA ARG A 236 18.94 32.89 -4.60
C ARG A 236 18.51 31.52 -4.04
N ILE A 237 18.59 31.34 -2.72
CA ILE A 237 18.18 30.11 -2.04
C ILE A 237 16.71 30.27 -1.65
N ASP A 238 15.84 29.38 -2.12
CA ASP A 238 14.39 29.47 -1.87
C ASP A 238 14.05 29.11 -0.41
N HIS A 239 14.74 28.11 0.13
CA HIS A 239 14.42 27.54 1.43
C HIS A 239 15.67 27.32 2.29
N LEU A 240 15.83 28.12 3.34
CA LEU A 240 16.76 27.84 4.43
C LEU A 240 16.08 26.96 5.49
N VAL A 241 16.60 25.75 5.70
CA VAL A 241 16.03 24.78 6.64
C VAL A 241 17.06 24.46 7.72
N VAL A 242 16.71 24.78 8.97
CA VAL A 242 17.53 24.49 10.14
C VAL A 242 17.16 23.13 10.70
N PHE A 243 18.15 22.23 10.78
CA PHE A 243 18.01 20.91 11.38
C PHE A 243 18.37 20.97 12.85
N GLN A 244 17.48 20.43 13.68
CA GLN A 244 17.62 20.45 15.13
C GLN A 244 18.47 19.26 15.62
N PRO A 245 19.19 19.39 16.75
CA PRO A 245 19.79 18.24 17.42
C PRO A 245 18.73 17.16 17.73
N LEU A 246 19.08 15.89 17.51
CA LEU A 246 18.16 14.78 17.73
C LEU A 246 17.89 14.58 19.24
N SER A 247 16.62 14.48 19.61
CA SER A 247 16.21 14.14 20.98
C SER A 247 16.59 12.69 21.33
N PHE A 248 16.70 12.40 22.62
CA PHE A 248 16.99 11.04 23.10
C PHE A 248 15.93 10.04 22.61
N GLU A 249 14.66 10.44 22.57
CA GLU A 249 13.56 9.64 22.07
C GLU A 249 13.68 9.36 20.57
N ALA A 250 13.94 10.40 19.75
CA ALA A 250 14.13 10.26 18.32
C ALA A 250 15.32 9.33 18.03
N MET A 251 16.42 9.47 18.78
CA MET A 251 17.57 8.59 18.70
C MET A 251 17.26 7.14 19.10
N GLY A 252 16.39 6.91 20.09
CA GLY A 252 15.96 5.56 20.44
C GLY A 252 15.18 4.88 19.32
N ARG A 253 14.29 5.61 18.65
CA ARG A 253 13.58 5.13 17.46
C ARG A 253 14.54 4.86 16.30
N ILE A 254 15.52 5.73 16.06
CA ILE A 254 16.57 5.51 15.05
C ILE A 254 17.37 4.24 15.38
N THR A 255 17.79 4.06 16.64
CA THR A 255 18.51 2.86 17.09
C THR A 255 17.73 1.59 16.80
N ARG A 256 16.44 1.56 17.14
CA ARG A 256 15.57 0.40 16.85
C ARG A 256 15.53 0.10 15.34
N ARG A 257 15.29 1.13 14.52
CA ARG A 257 15.23 0.98 13.06
C ARG A 257 16.53 0.45 12.46
N GLU A 258 17.69 0.90 12.95
CA GLU A 258 18.99 0.40 12.48
C GLU A 258 19.25 -1.05 12.91
N LEU A 259 18.75 -1.46 14.08
CA LEU A 259 18.77 -2.86 14.51
C LEU A 259 17.82 -3.73 13.68
N ASP A 260 16.64 -3.25 13.33
CA ASP A 260 15.70 -3.98 12.47
C ASP A 260 16.30 -4.22 11.08
N LYS A 261 16.92 -3.19 10.47
CA LYS A 261 17.69 -3.32 9.22
C LYS A 261 18.84 -4.33 9.31
N LEU A 262 19.45 -4.48 10.49
CA LEU A 262 20.49 -5.48 10.71
C LEU A 262 19.90 -6.89 10.60
N LEU A 263 18.68 -7.12 11.11
CA LEU A 263 17.98 -8.41 11.03
C LEU A 263 17.65 -8.82 9.59
N GLU A 264 17.44 -7.83 8.71
CA GLU A 264 17.18 -8.06 7.29
C GLU A 264 18.42 -8.51 6.50
N ARG A 265 19.63 -8.46 7.06
CA ARG A 265 20.85 -8.82 6.33
C ARG A 265 20.88 -10.31 5.98
N GLU A 266 21.43 -10.63 4.81
CA GLU A 266 21.50 -12.01 4.29
C GLU A 266 22.10 -13.02 5.28
N GLY A 267 23.07 -12.58 6.10
CA GLY A 267 23.71 -13.43 7.10
C GLY A 267 22.75 -13.97 8.16
N ILE A 268 21.65 -13.28 8.41
CA ILE A 268 20.60 -13.66 9.36
C ILE A 268 19.46 -14.35 8.61
N GLN A 269 18.99 -13.74 7.51
CA GLN A 269 17.87 -14.27 6.72
C GLN A 269 18.15 -15.65 6.12
N LYS A 270 19.30 -15.88 5.45
CA LYS A 270 19.64 -17.17 4.84
C LYS A 270 19.73 -18.30 5.86
N ARG A 271 20.10 -17.96 7.10
CA ARG A 271 20.24 -18.93 8.20
C ARG A 271 18.93 -19.15 8.96
N LYS A 272 17.85 -18.44 8.60
CA LYS A 272 16.53 -18.49 9.26
C LYS A 272 16.65 -18.36 10.79
N LEU A 273 17.55 -17.48 11.24
CA LEU A 273 17.83 -17.31 12.65
C LEU A 273 16.73 -16.48 13.31
N LEU A 274 16.19 -16.97 14.41
CA LEU A 274 15.28 -16.20 15.25
C LEU A 274 16.11 -15.28 16.14
N VAL A 275 15.85 -13.98 16.07
CA VAL A 275 16.58 -12.97 16.82
C VAL A 275 15.63 -12.24 17.77
N GLU A 276 16.02 -12.13 19.03
CA GLU A 276 15.29 -11.40 20.06
C GLU A 276 16.20 -10.33 20.65
N ILE A 277 15.78 -9.07 20.56
CA ILE A 277 16.51 -7.91 21.10
C ILE A 277 15.72 -7.34 22.27
N ASP A 278 16.30 -7.38 23.46
CA ASP A 278 15.73 -6.78 24.67
C ASP A 278 15.78 -5.24 24.61
N ASP A 279 14.76 -4.55 25.11
CA ASP A 279 14.69 -3.07 25.09
C ASP A 279 15.85 -2.43 25.86
N ALA A 280 16.37 -3.13 26.88
CA ALA A 280 17.56 -2.71 27.61
C ALA A 280 18.78 -2.53 26.69
N VAL A 281 18.87 -3.29 25.59
CA VAL A 281 19.96 -3.19 24.60
C VAL A 281 19.92 -1.84 23.90
N ILE A 282 18.73 -1.36 23.55
CA ILE A 282 18.55 -0.04 22.93
C ILE A 282 18.99 1.06 23.91
N GLY A 283 18.55 0.98 25.17
CA GLY A 283 18.97 1.92 26.21
C GLY A 283 20.49 1.95 26.41
N GLN A 284 21.14 0.78 26.36
CA GLN A 284 22.59 0.67 26.50
C GLN A 284 23.36 1.23 25.28
N LEU A 285 22.86 0.96 24.07
CA LEU A 285 23.43 1.51 22.83
C LEU A 285 23.33 3.03 22.79
N LEU A 286 22.22 3.60 23.26
CA LEU A 286 22.07 5.05 23.40
C LEU A 286 23.04 5.60 24.45
N ALA A 287 23.14 4.98 25.63
CA ALA A 287 24.05 5.45 26.69
C ALA A 287 25.52 5.47 26.26
N GLN A 288 25.93 4.56 25.36
CA GLN A 288 27.32 4.43 24.89
C GLN A 288 27.58 5.16 23.56
N GLY A 289 26.58 5.23 22.68
CA GLY A 289 26.70 5.71 21.30
C GLY A 289 26.02 7.05 21.02
N PHE A 290 25.22 7.60 21.95
CA PHE A 290 24.64 8.92 21.78
C PHE A 290 25.66 10.02 22.09
N HIS A 291 25.96 10.83 21.09
CA HIS A 291 26.73 12.05 21.28
C HIS A 291 25.97 13.23 20.68
N PRO A 292 25.50 14.20 21.49
CA PRO A 292 24.69 15.32 21.00
C PRO A 292 25.33 16.08 19.81
N ARG A 293 26.66 16.18 19.79
CA ARG A 293 27.44 16.84 18.72
C ARG A 293 27.50 16.09 17.38
N TYR A 294 27.44 14.76 17.39
CA TYR A 294 27.72 13.93 16.21
C TYR A 294 26.47 13.19 15.68
N GLY A 295 25.32 13.42 16.30
CA GLY A 295 24.03 12.83 15.90
C GLY A 295 24.06 11.30 15.91
N ALA A 296 23.47 10.68 14.90
CA ALA A 296 23.38 9.22 14.79
C ALA A 296 24.65 8.52 14.26
N ARG A 297 25.69 9.27 13.84
CA ARG A 297 26.91 8.67 13.25
C ARG A 297 27.70 7.79 14.25
N PRO A 298 27.95 8.21 15.51
CA PRO A 298 28.64 7.35 16.48
C PRO A 298 27.83 6.12 16.86
N LEU A 299 26.49 6.21 16.82
CA LEU A 299 25.60 5.09 17.10
C LEU A 299 25.80 3.94 16.12
N GLN A 300 25.94 4.21 14.82
CA GLN A 300 26.22 3.15 13.83
C GLN A 300 27.53 2.42 14.14
N ARG A 301 28.58 3.15 14.52
CA ARG A 301 29.85 2.57 14.93
C ARG A 301 29.72 1.73 16.19
N GLU A 302 28.93 2.20 17.16
CA GLU A 302 28.71 1.47 18.40
C GLU A 302 27.88 0.20 18.16
N ILE A 303 26.84 0.25 17.32
CA ILE A 303 26.10 -0.94 16.86
C ILE A 303 27.06 -1.91 16.16
N GLU A 304 27.93 -1.42 15.30
CA GLU A 304 28.89 -2.28 14.61
C GLU A 304 29.84 -2.97 15.58
N LYS A 305 30.43 -2.21 16.50
CA LYS A 305 31.38 -2.70 17.50
C LYS A 305 30.76 -3.65 18.53
N THR A 306 29.55 -3.36 19.01
CA THR A 306 28.94 -4.06 20.17
C THR A 306 27.88 -5.08 19.78
N VAL A 307 27.31 -4.98 18.58
CA VAL A 307 26.27 -5.87 18.08
C VAL A 307 26.79 -6.68 16.89
N ILE A 308 27.20 -6.03 15.81
CA ILE A 308 27.57 -6.72 14.55
C ILE A 308 28.81 -7.58 14.69
N VAL A 309 29.92 -7.03 15.19
CA VAL A 309 31.20 -7.75 15.32
C VAL A 309 31.08 -8.96 16.27
N PRO A 310 30.47 -8.83 17.46
CA PRO A 310 30.23 -9.98 18.34
C PRO A 310 29.28 -11.00 17.72
N LEU A 311 28.24 -10.56 17.00
CA LEU A 311 27.31 -11.45 16.30
C LEU A 311 28.06 -12.24 15.22
N ALA A 312 28.79 -11.57 14.34
CA ALA A 312 29.56 -12.20 13.28
C ALA A 312 30.57 -13.22 13.83
N SER A 313 31.29 -12.84 14.89
CA SER A 313 32.23 -13.73 15.58
C SER A 313 31.53 -14.98 16.13
N LEU A 314 30.34 -14.82 16.69
CA LEU A 314 29.53 -15.93 17.21
C LEU A 314 28.99 -16.81 16.07
N LEU A 315 28.48 -16.22 14.98
CA LEU A 315 27.99 -16.96 13.82
C LEU A 315 29.08 -17.82 13.18
N VAL A 316 30.29 -17.28 13.04
CA VAL A 316 31.44 -18.02 12.48
C VAL A 316 31.90 -19.14 13.42
N ARG A 317 31.98 -18.88 14.73
CA ARG A 317 32.50 -19.86 15.70
C ARG A 317 31.53 -20.99 16.04
N LYS A 318 30.23 -20.66 16.16
CA LYS A 318 29.22 -21.59 16.70
C LYS A 318 28.35 -22.21 15.61
N ASN A 319 28.33 -21.63 14.40
CA ASN A 319 27.46 -22.01 13.28
C ASN A 319 26.03 -22.39 13.74
N PRO A 320 25.30 -21.45 14.35
CA PRO A 320 24.02 -21.75 14.97
C PRO A 320 22.99 -22.26 13.94
N THR A 321 22.20 -23.24 14.35
CA THR A 321 21.15 -23.85 13.53
C THR A 321 19.80 -23.16 13.79
N SER A 322 18.80 -23.44 12.95
CA SER A 322 17.43 -22.89 13.06
C SER A 322 16.69 -23.22 14.37
N HIS A 323 17.27 -24.05 15.24
CA HIS A 323 16.68 -24.49 16.52
C HIS A 323 17.21 -23.68 17.72
N GLN A 324 17.81 -22.52 17.48
CA GLN A 324 18.39 -21.64 18.49
C GLN A 324 17.92 -20.21 18.28
N ILE A 325 17.60 -19.53 19.38
CA ILE A 325 17.29 -18.10 19.38
C ILE A 325 18.56 -17.33 19.73
N LEU A 326 18.90 -16.36 18.90
CA LEU A 326 19.91 -15.35 19.18
C LEU A 326 19.29 -14.27 20.05
N ARG A 327 19.63 -14.28 21.34
CA ARG A 327 19.10 -13.31 22.29
C ARG A 327 20.15 -12.27 22.66
N PHE A 328 19.83 -11.00 22.45
CA PHE A 328 20.64 -9.87 22.86
C PHE A 328 20.17 -9.39 24.24
N LYS A 329 21.06 -9.39 25.23
CA LYS A 329 20.78 -8.91 26.58
C LYS A 329 21.87 -7.97 27.07
N VAL A 330 21.52 -7.14 28.04
CA VAL A 330 22.50 -6.35 28.79
C VAL A 330 22.88 -7.09 30.07
N ARG A 331 24.18 -7.32 30.28
CA ARG A 331 24.73 -7.80 31.55
C ARG A 331 25.94 -6.94 31.93
N SER A 332 25.95 -6.40 33.14
CA SER A 332 27.04 -5.56 33.65
C SER A 332 27.44 -4.44 32.68
N SER A 333 26.44 -3.75 32.12
CA SER A 333 26.62 -2.65 31.16
C SER A 333 27.34 -3.03 29.86
N ARG A 334 27.30 -4.32 29.48
CA ARG A 334 27.76 -4.82 28.18
C ARG A 334 26.66 -5.60 27.49
N ILE A 335 26.58 -5.44 26.17
CA ILE A 335 25.67 -6.22 25.32
C ILE A 335 26.29 -7.61 25.16
N LYS A 336 25.53 -8.63 25.54
CA LYS A 336 25.92 -10.03 25.41
C LYS A 336 24.93 -10.73 24.49
N ILE A 337 25.48 -11.47 23.54
CA ILE A 337 24.74 -12.29 22.59
C ILE A 337 24.81 -13.72 23.07
N GLU A 338 23.66 -14.30 23.39
CA GLU A 338 23.56 -15.68 23.85
C GLU A 338 22.76 -16.50 22.82
N LEU A 339 23.31 -17.65 22.45
CA LEU A 339 22.56 -18.68 21.75
C LEU A 339 21.77 -19.46 22.79
N VAL A 340 20.48 -19.21 22.83
CA VAL A 340 19.56 -19.94 23.68
C VAL A 340 19.00 -21.07 22.82
N PRO A 341 19.20 -22.35 23.18
CA PRO A 341 18.48 -23.44 22.54
C PRO A 341 17.00 -23.11 22.64
N ILE A 342 16.24 -23.26 21.56
CA ILE A 342 14.78 -23.26 21.67
C ILE A 342 14.48 -24.38 22.66
N PRO A 343 13.95 -24.09 23.87
CA PRO A 343 13.74 -25.12 24.87
C PRO A 343 12.82 -26.17 24.26
N THR A 344 13.28 -27.42 24.13
CA THR A 344 12.34 -28.53 24.03
C THR A 344 11.56 -28.54 25.32
N PRO A 345 10.22 -28.42 25.29
CA PRO A 345 9.46 -28.19 26.50
C PRO A 345 9.64 -29.39 27.43
N LYS A 346 10.38 -29.19 28.53
CA LYS A 346 10.37 -30.10 29.67
C LYS A 346 8.99 -29.91 30.32
N PRO A 347 8.23 -30.98 30.61
CA PRO A 347 6.88 -30.84 31.15
C PRO A 347 6.98 -30.20 32.53
N ALA A 348 6.78 -28.88 32.57
CA ALA A 348 6.53 -28.16 33.79
C ALA A 348 5.08 -28.44 34.17
N THR A 349 4.87 -28.82 35.43
CA THR A 349 3.54 -28.95 36.02
C THR A 349 2.88 -27.57 35.95
N LEU A 350 2.05 -27.39 34.94
CA LEU A 350 1.27 -26.18 34.70
C LEU A 350 0.18 -26.07 35.77
N PRO A 351 -0.21 -24.85 36.20
CA PRO A 351 -1.56 -24.67 36.71
C PRO A 351 -2.52 -25.17 35.63
N ALA A 352 -3.52 -25.97 36.00
CA ALA A 352 -4.33 -26.74 35.07
C ALA A 352 -4.74 -25.89 33.85
N PRO A 353 -4.38 -26.29 32.62
CA PRO A 353 -4.75 -25.55 31.42
C PRO A 353 -6.27 -25.51 31.34
N ASN A 354 -6.81 -24.33 31.03
CA ASN A 354 -8.23 -24.17 30.79
C ASN A 354 -8.58 -25.03 29.56
N THR A 355 -9.06 -26.26 29.79
CA THR A 355 -9.24 -27.33 28.79
C THR A 355 -10.02 -26.87 27.56
N ARG A 356 -10.85 -25.84 27.74
CA ARG A 356 -11.64 -25.18 26.71
C ARG A 356 -10.80 -24.48 25.64
N GLN A 357 -9.73 -23.77 26.00
CA GLN A 357 -8.93 -22.99 25.04
C GLN A 357 -8.08 -23.88 24.15
N ILE A 358 -7.50 -24.94 24.72
CA ILE A 358 -6.71 -25.92 23.95
C ILE A 358 -7.62 -26.64 22.95
N ARG A 359 -8.82 -27.07 23.37
CA ARG A 359 -9.80 -27.69 22.48
C ARG A 359 -10.24 -26.74 21.36
N ALA A 360 -10.50 -25.47 21.68
CA ALA A 360 -10.86 -24.47 20.69
C ALA A 360 -9.74 -24.23 19.66
N LEU A 361 -8.50 -24.08 20.12
CA LEU A 361 -7.35 -23.90 19.23
C LEU A 361 -7.11 -25.12 18.33
N SER A 362 -7.25 -26.35 18.87
CA SER A 362 -7.16 -27.57 18.07
C SER A 362 -8.25 -27.66 17.01
N ALA A 363 -9.47 -27.23 17.31
CA ALA A 363 -10.56 -27.17 16.32
C ALA A 363 -10.25 -26.15 15.21
N ILE A 364 -9.82 -24.94 15.58
CA ILE A 364 -9.43 -23.88 14.63
C ILE A 364 -8.32 -24.36 13.69
N LEU A 365 -7.28 -25.02 14.22
CA LEU A 365 -6.19 -25.57 13.41
C LEU A 365 -6.64 -26.69 12.46
N ALA A 366 -7.57 -27.55 12.89
CA ALA A 366 -8.14 -28.58 12.04
C ALA A 366 -8.95 -27.96 10.89
N GLU A 367 -9.74 -26.93 11.17
CA GLU A 367 -10.48 -26.19 10.16
C GLU A 367 -9.55 -25.43 9.19
N LEU A 368 -8.48 -24.79 9.69
CA LEU A 368 -7.47 -24.15 8.84
C LEU A 368 -6.75 -25.15 7.93
N ALA A 369 -6.40 -26.34 8.44
CA ALA A 369 -5.79 -27.39 7.65
C ALA A 369 -6.74 -27.91 6.56
N GLN A 370 -8.03 -28.02 6.88
CA GLN A 370 -9.06 -28.38 5.91
C GLN A 370 -9.22 -27.30 4.83
N LEU A 371 -9.28 -26.01 5.21
CA LEU A 371 -9.32 -24.90 4.25
C LEU A 371 -8.07 -24.85 3.36
N GLN A 372 -6.88 -25.08 3.93
CA GLN A 372 -5.63 -25.14 3.15
C GLN A 372 -5.65 -26.28 2.13
N LYS A 373 -6.19 -27.45 2.51
CA LYS A 373 -6.37 -28.57 1.59
C LYS A 373 -7.31 -28.20 0.44
N GLU A 374 -8.44 -27.56 0.72
CA GLU A 374 -9.39 -27.11 -0.31
C GLU A 374 -8.78 -26.05 -1.24
N LEU A 375 -7.99 -25.13 -0.69
CA LEU A 375 -7.24 -24.14 -1.48
C LEU A 375 -6.21 -24.80 -2.42
N LEU A 376 -5.52 -25.85 -1.96
CA LEU A 376 -4.59 -26.63 -2.79
C LEU A 376 -5.33 -27.43 -3.86
N GLU A 377 -6.47 -28.04 -3.53
CA GLU A 377 -7.30 -28.73 -4.55
C GLU A 377 -7.82 -27.72 -5.61
N ALA A 378 -8.10 -26.48 -5.22
CA ALA A 378 -8.51 -25.44 -6.14
C ALA A 378 -7.44 -25.01 -7.15
N THR A 379 -6.14 -25.18 -6.85
CA THR A 379 -5.06 -24.86 -7.81
C THR A 379 -5.07 -25.79 -9.03
N ASP A 380 -5.60 -27.00 -8.86
CA ASP A 380 -5.72 -28.02 -9.90
C ASP A 380 -7.16 -28.17 -10.42
N SER A 381 -8.05 -27.22 -10.08
CA SER A 381 -9.45 -27.27 -10.50
C SER A 381 -9.62 -27.08 -12.02
N GLU A 382 -10.64 -27.74 -12.57
CA GLU A 382 -11.03 -27.57 -13.98
C GLU A 382 -11.43 -26.12 -14.28
N SER A 383 -12.09 -25.45 -13.33
CA SER A 383 -12.43 -24.03 -13.42
C SER A 383 -11.19 -23.15 -13.58
N LEU A 384 -10.15 -23.31 -12.74
CA LEU A 384 -8.93 -22.52 -12.84
C LEU A 384 -8.14 -22.84 -14.12
N THR A 385 -8.15 -24.09 -14.55
CA THR A 385 -7.55 -24.51 -15.82
C THR A 385 -8.25 -23.82 -17.00
N THR A 386 -9.58 -23.76 -16.98
CA THR A 386 -10.40 -23.07 -17.99
C THR A 386 -10.18 -21.56 -17.97
N LEU A 387 -10.03 -20.96 -16.80
CA LEU A 387 -9.69 -19.54 -16.65
C LEU A 387 -8.33 -19.23 -17.28
N ARG A 388 -7.30 -20.04 -16.96
CA ARG A 388 -5.94 -19.86 -17.51
C ARG A 388 -5.89 -20.08 -19.02
N SER A 389 -6.62 -21.07 -19.55
CA SER A 389 -6.70 -21.29 -21.00
C SER A 389 -7.43 -20.14 -21.70
N THR A 390 -8.51 -19.62 -21.11
CA THR A 390 -9.24 -18.45 -21.61
C THR A 390 -8.36 -17.20 -21.59
N MET A 391 -7.65 -16.94 -20.49
CA MET A 391 -6.70 -15.84 -20.40
C MET A 391 -5.62 -15.94 -21.48
N THR A 392 -5.07 -17.14 -21.71
CA THR A 392 -4.08 -17.40 -22.76
C THR A 392 -4.65 -17.11 -24.16
N ARG A 393 -5.90 -17.53 -24.42
CA ARG A 393 -6.61 -17.27 -25.68
C ARG A 393 -6.85 -15.77 -25.89
N LEU A 394 -7.34 -15.06 -24.87
CA LEU A 394 -7.60 -13.62 -24.93
C LEU A 394 -6.29 -12.84 -25.10
N LEU A 395 -5.21 -13.23 -24.41
CA LEU A 395 -3.88 -12.67 -24.62
C LEU A 395 -3.42 -12.87 -26.07
N ALA A 396 -3.58 -14.07 -26.64
CA ALA A 396 -3.27 -14.33 -28.05
C ALA A 396 -4.07 -13.45 -29.01
N GLN A 397 -5.37 -13.23 -28.73
CA GLN A 397 -6.22 -12.31 -29.49
C GLN A 397 -5.72 -10.86 -29.39
N SER A 398 -5.23 -10.43 -28.23
CA SER A 398 -4.67 -9.08 -28.03
C SER A 398 -3.43 -8.78 -28.87
N TYR A 399 -2.74 -9.82 -29.34
CA TYR A 399 -1.58 -9.70 -30.23
C TYR A 399 -1.95 -9.74 -31.72
N ALA A 400 -3.23 -9.94 -32.09
CA ALA A 400 -3.64 -9.98 -33.49
C ALA A 400 -3.47 -8.59 -34.14
N PRO A 401 -2.98 -8.50 -35.40
CA PRO A 401 -2.78 -7.21 -36.08
C PRO A 401 -4.05 -6.35 -36.20
N THR A 402 -5.22 -7.01 -36.28
CA THR A 402 -6.54 -6.39 -36.39
C THR A 402 -7.21 -6.13 -35.04
N PHE A 403 -6.56 -6.47 -33.92
CA PHE A 403 -7.16 -6.37 -32.59
C PHE A 403 -7.66 -4.96 -32.27
N TRP A 404 -6.89 -3.95 -32.67
CA TRP A 404 -7.20 -2.55 -32.45
C TRP A 404 -8.20 -1.97 -33.46
N ASP A 405 -8.63 -2.73 -34.47
CA ASP A 405 -9.62 -2.27 -35.45
C ASP A 405 -11.03 -2.15 -34.84
N HIS A 406 -11.30 -2.85 -33.73
CA HIS A 406 -12.56 -2.80 -32.97
C HIS A 406 -12.31 -2.38 -31.50
N PRO A 407 -12.25 -1.07 -31.20
CA PRO A 407 -11.78 -0.57 -29.90
C PRO A 407 -12.64 -1.00 -28.70
N THR A 408 -13.96 -1.15 -28.88
CA THR A 408 -14.87 -1.68 -27.85
C THR A 408 -14.59 -3.15 -27.54
N GLU A 409 -14.36 -3.98 -28.57
CA GLU A 409 -13.98 -5.38 -28.39
C GLU A 409 -12.60 -5.52 -27.75
N ALA A 410 -11.64 -4.69 -28.18
CA ALA A 410 -10.30 -4.66 -27.59
C ALA A 410 -10.33 -4.30 -26.09
N GLN A 411 -11.11 -3.28 -25.71
CA GLN A 411 -11.29 -2.89 -24.31
C GLN A 411 -11.93 -4.01 -23.48
N ARG A 412 -12.92 -4.72 -24.03
CA ARG A 412 -13.53 -5.90 -23.38
C ARG A 412 -12.50 -7.00 -23.15
N THR A 413 -11.76 -7.37 -24.19
CA THR A 413 -10.72 -8.41 -24.10
C THR A 413 -9.66 -8.06 -23.06
N LEU A 414 -9.17 -6.82 -23.03
CA LEU A 414 -8.18 -6.38 -22.02
C LEU A 414 -8.75 -6.36 -20.60
N SER A 415 -9.99 -5.91 -20.42
CA SER A 415 -10.65 -5.91 -19.11
C SER A 415 -10.86 -7.34 -18.58
N GLN A 416 -11.23 -8.26 -19.47
CA GLN A 416 -11.34 -9.69 -19.15
C GLN A 416 -9.97 -10.27 -18.78
N ILE A 417 -8.89 -9.98 -19.53
CA ILE A 417 -7.53 -10.42 -19.18
C ILE A 417 -7.13 -9.96 -17.78
N TYR A 418 -7.34 -8.67 -17.47
CA TYR A 418 -7.00 -8.11 -16.16
C TYR A 418 -7.81 -8.77 -15.03
N HIS A 419 -9.10 -9.02 -15.26
CA HIS A 419 -9.95 -9.70 -14.29
C HIS A 419 -9.48 -11.14 -14.03
N LEU A 420 -9.21 -11.91 -15.09
CA LEU A 420 -8.71 -13.28 -14.99
C LEU A 420 -7.35 -13.35 -14.26
N ASP A 421 -6.45 -12.40 -14.52
CA ASP A 421 -5.16 -12.28 -13.80
C ASP A 421 -5.38 -12.02 -12.29
N ARG A 422 -6.31 -11.12 -11.95
CA ARG A 422 -6.67 -10.79 -10.56
C ARG A 422 -7.21 -12.02 -9.82
N VAL A 423 -8.13 -12.75 -10.45
CA VAL A 423 -8.72 -13.97 -9.85
C VAL A 423 -7.65 -15.04 -9.66
N SER A 424 -6.73 -15.22 -10.62
CA SER A 424 -5.63 -16.18 -10.47
C SER A 424 -4.71 -15.82 -9.32
N LYS A 425 -4.26 -14.56 -9.22
CA LYS A 425 -3.34 -14.10 -8.15
C LYS A 425 -3.96 -14.18 -6.74
N ARG A 426 -5.27 -13.95 -6.62
CA ARG A 426 -5.98 -14.03 -5.34
C ARG A 426 -5.87 -15.42 -4.71
N LEU A 427 -5.85 -16.50 -5.49
CA LEU A 427 -5.69 -17.85 -4.95
C LEU A 427 -4.31 -18.03 -4.30
N ASP A 428 -3.25 -17.52 -4.95
CA ASP A 428 -1.88 -17.58 -4.44
C ASP A 428 -1.75 -16.83 -3.10
N ASP A 429 -2.38 -15.65 -3.00
CA ASP A 429 -2.42 -14.86 -1.77
C ASP A 429 -3.17 -15.59 -0.63
N LEU A 430 -4.29 -16.26 -0.94
CA LEU A 430 -5.05 -17.05 0.03
C LEU A 430 -4.24 -18.25 0.56
N LEU A 431 -3.51 -18.94 -0.32
CA LEU A 431 -2.62 -20.04 0.05
C LEU A 431 -1.52 -19.56 1.01
N GLU A 432 -0.83 -18.47 0.69
CA GLU A 432 0.22 -17.92 1.54
C GLU A 432 -0.33 -17.47 2.91
N ARG A 433 -1.52 -16.84 2.93
CA ARG A 433 -2.20 -16.46 4.17
C ARG A 433 -2.62 -17.66 5.01
N SER A 434 -3.12 -18.74 4.38
CA SER A 434 -3.49 -19.97 5.09
C SER A 434 -2.30 -20.59 5.83
N ASP A 435 -1.13 -20.65 5.18
CA ASP A 435 0.10 -21.19 5.77
C ASP A 435 0.56 -20.34 6.97
N ARG A 436 0.55 -19.01 6.83
CA ARG A 436 0.85 -18.08 7.93
C ARG A 436 -0.07 -18.27 9.14
N LEU A 437 -1.38 -18.47 8.92
CA LEU A 437 -2.34 -18.69 10.01
C LEU A 437 -2.14 -20.05 10.69
N ILE A 438 -1.84 -21.10 9.93
CA ILE A 438 -1.52 -22.43 10.50
C ILE A 438 -0.25 -22.35 11.35
N GLN A 439 0.82 -21.74 10.84
CA GLN A 439 2.08 -21.55 11.59
C GLN A 439 1.85 -20.75 12.87
N LYS A 440 1.04 -19.68 12.79
CA LYS A 440 0.63 -18.88 13.95
C LYS A 440 -0.15 -19.72 14.96
N GLY A 441 -1.14 -20.52 14.54
CA GLY A 441 -1.91 -21.38 15.44
C GLY A 441 -1.08 -22.50 16.07
N GLU A 442 -0.17 -23.14 15.32
CA GLU A 442 0.75 -24.16 15.84
C GLU A 442 1.72 -23.56 16.88
N SER A 443 2.19 -22.33 16.67
CA SER A 443 2.99 -21.61 17.67
C SER A 443 2.21 -21.33 18.96
N MET A 444 0.91 -21.02 18.86
CA MET A 444 0.01 -20.83 20.00
C MET A 444 -0.28 -22.15 20.74
N ARG A 445 -0.20 -23.31 20.05
CA ARG A 445 -0.36 -24.62 20.68
C ARG A 445 0.84 -24.96 21.57
N LEU A 446 2.03 -24.53 21.15
CA LEU A 446 3.27 -24.69 21.92
C LEU A 446 3.37 -23.72 23.10
N ASN A 447 2.79 -22.52 22.99
CA ASN A 447 2.71 -21.51 24.05
C ASN A 447 1.27 -20.96 24.15
N PRO A 448 0.39 -21.51 25.01
CA PRO A 448 -1.02 -21.14 25.06
C PRO A 448 -1.20 -19.66 25.39
N PRO A 449 -1.74 -18.85 24.46
CA PRO A 449 -1.94 -17.43 24.70
C PRO A 449 -3.22 -17.19 25.51
N ASN A 450 -3.44 -15.94 25.94
CA ASN A 450 -4.71 -15.54 26.52
C ASN A 450 -5.88 -15.74 25.52
N ALA A 451 -7.10 -15.87 26.03
CA ALA A 451 -8.32 -16.16 25.25
C ALA A 451 -8.51 -15.25 24.02
N SER A 452 -8.10 -13.98 24.11
CA SER A 452 -8.23 -12.99 23.04
C SER A 452 -7.50 -13.38 21.76
N PHE A 453 -6.35 -14.05 21.86
CA PHE A 453 -5.57 -14.47 20.70
C PHE A 453 -6.21 -15.64 19.96
N VAL A 454 -6.84 -16.58 20.70
CA VAL A 454 -7.58 -17.70 20.10
C VAL A 454 -8.80 -17.16 19.34
N VAL A 455 -9.53 -16.21 19.93
CA VAL A 455 -10.65 -15.53 19.25
C VAL A 455 -10.19 -14.77 18.00
N LYS A 456 -9.05 -14.08 18.06
CA LYS A 456 -8.51 -13.37 16.90
C LYS A 456 -8.10 -14.32 15.78
N LEU A 457 -7.49 -15.47 16.11
CA LEU A 457 -7.13 -16.49 15.12
C LEU A 457 -8.38 -17.09 14.47
N ASP A 458 -9.43 -17.36 15.25
CA ASP A 458 -10.71 -17.85 14.75
C ASP A 458 -11.36 -16.85 13.77
N GLN A 459 -11.35 -15.56 14.10
CA GLN A 459 -11.84 -14.49 13.23
C GLN A 459 -11.03 -14.38 11.92
N GLU A 460 -9.70 -14.49 12.00
CA GLU A 460 -8.82 -14.47 10.81
C GLU A 460 -9.05 -15.71 9.93
N LYS A 461 -9.26 -16.90 10.52
CA LYS A 461 -9.66 -18.12 9.80
C LYS A 461 -11.02 -17.93 9.11
N ASP A 462 -12.04 -17.44 9.82
CA ASP A 462 -13.37 -17.20 9.26
C ASP A 462 -13.31 -16.22 8.09
N HIS A 463 -12.47 -15.19 8.20
CA HIS A 463 -12.25 -14.25 7.12
C HIS A 463 -11.61 -14.91 5.90
N LEU A 464 -10.56 -15.72 6.09
CA LEU A 464 -9.92 -16.49 5.02
C LEU A 464 -10.92 -17.41 4.32
N GLY A 465 -11.76 -18.12 5.07
CA GLY A 465 -12.80 -19.00 4.52
C GLY A 465 -13.83 -18.24 3.67
N ARG A 466 -14.26 -17.05 4.11
CA ARG A 466 -15.16 -16.19 3.33
C ARG A 466 -14.53 -15.68 2.02
N GLU A 467 -13.26 -15.30 2.05
CA GLU A 467 -12.55 -14.87 0.83
C GLU A 467 -12.34 -16.02 -0.13
N PHE A 468 -12.05 -17.22 0.37
CA PHE A 468 -11.96 -18.41 -0.47
C PHE A 468 -13.32 -18.77 -1.09
N ALA A 469 -14.41 -18.75 -0.31
CA ALA A 469 -15.76 -18.95 -0.85
C ALA A 469 -16.13 -17.91 -1.92
N TYR A 470 -15.71 -16.65 -1.74
CA TYR A 470 -15.89 -15.63 -2.77
C TYR A 470 -15.11 -15.95 -4.05
N TRP A 471 -13.84 -16.32 -3.91
CA TRP A 471 -13.02 -16.73 -5.04
C TRP A 471 -13.64 -17.92 -5.79
N THR A 472 -14.16 -18.92 -5.07
CA THR A 472 -14.89 -20.04 -5.68
C THR A 472 -16.11 -19.58 -6.45
N LEU A 473 -16.85 -18.60 -5.92
CA LEU A 473 -18.03 -18.01 -6.57
C LEU A 473 -17.66 -17.25 -7.85
N GLU A 474 -16.60 -16.44 -7.82
CA GLU A 474 -16.08 -15.76 -9.01
C GLU A 474 -15.66 -16.78 -10.09
N CYS A 475 -14.93 -17.83 -9.71
CA CYS A 475 -14.53 -18.91 -10.62
C CYS A 475 -15.73 -19.65 -11.23
N ALA A 476 -16.75 -19.95 -10.43
CA ALA A 476 -17.96 -20.61 -10.90
C ALA A 476 -18.75 -19.71 -11.87
N GLY A 477 -18.88 -18.42 -11.55
CA GLY A 477 -19.54 -17.46 -12.44
C GLY A 477 -18.83 -17.38 -13.80
N LEU A 478 -17.50 -17.34 -13.81
CA LEU A 478 -16.71 -17.27 -15.04
C LEU A 478 -16.78 -18.56 -15.89
N ALA A 479 -17.27 -19.67 -15.35
CA ALA A 479 -17.53 -20.88 -16.13
C ALA A 479 -18.85 -20.83 -16.91
N VAL A 480 -19.72 -19.85 -16.63
CA VAL A 480 -21.04 -19.71 -17.23
C VAL A 480 -21.04 -18.56 -18.23
N GLU A 481 -21.31 -18.86 -19.50
CA GLU A 481 -21.53 -17.87 -20.56
C GLU A 481 -23.03 -17.56 -20.71
N PRO A 482 -23.42 -16.32 -21.08
CA PRO A 482 -22.58 -15.15 -21.37
C PRO A 482 -22.18 -14.37 -20.11
N HIS A 483 -20.96 -13.82 -20.09
CA HIS A 483 -20.49 -12.96 -18.99
C HIS A 483 -21.15 -11.58 -19.05
N HIS A 484 -21.70 -11.13 -17.92
CA HIS A 484 -22.34 -9.82 -17.80
C HIS A 484 -21.93 -9.14 -16.49
N ASP A 485 -21.21 -8.02 -16.63
CA ASP A 485 -20.63 -7.26 -15.52
C ASP A 485 -21.61 -6.23 -14.89
N GLN A 486 -22.85 -6.19 -15.36
CA GLN A 486 -23.88 -5.28 -14.87
C GLN A 486 -25.21 -6.01 -14.67
N ALA A 487 -25.83 -5.81 -13.50
CA ALA A 487 -27.11 -6.43 -13.15
C ALA A 487 -28.06 -5.40 -12.55
N LEU A 488 -29.33 -5.48 -12.94
CA LEU A 488 -30.41 -4.75 -12.29
C LEU A 488 -31.33 -5.73 -11.55
N LEU A 489 -31.37 -5.60 -10.24
CA LEU A 489 -32.26 -6.37 -9.37
C LEU A 489 -33.54 -5.54 -9.12
N LYS A 490 -34.70 -6.08 -9.53
CA LYS A 490 -36.01 -5.47 -9.28
C LYS A 490 -36.76 -6.29 -8.22
N PHE A 491 -37.06 -5.67 -7.09
CA PHE A 491 -37.77 -6.27 -5.97
C PHE A 491 -39.22 -5.75 -5.93
N VAL A 492 -40.18 -6.66 -5.89
CA VAL A 492 -41.62 -6.33 -5.86
C VAL A 492 -42.28 -7.05 -4.69
N ALA A 493 -42.84 -6.30 -3.74
CA ALA A 493 -43.64 -6.86 -2.66
C ALA A 493 -44.97 -7.42 -3.21
N ILE A 494 -45.30 -8.66 -2.84
CA ILE A 494 -46.58 -9.29 -3.17
C ILE A 494 -47.49 -9.16 -1.93
N GLY A 495 -48.47 -8.26 -2.01
CA GLY A 495 -49.37 -7.90 -0.90
C GLY A 495 -48.86 -6.70 -0.08
N SER A 496 -49.79 -5.99 0.56
CA SER A 496 -49.49 -4.77 1.35
C SER A 496 -48.54 -5.04 2.51
N ASP A 497 -48.66 -6.21 3.13
CA ASP A 497 -47.95 -6.51 4.37
C ASP A 497 -46.52 -7.03 4.12
N SER A 498 -46.14 -7.23 2.86
CA SER A 498 -44.82 -7.74 2.44
C SER A 498 -43.77 -6.66 2.23
N TYR A 499 -44.09 -5.38 2.46
CA TYR A 499 -43.17 -4.27 2.20
C TYR A 499 -41.93 -4.31 3.12
N ALA A 500 -42.12 -4.51 4.43
CA ALA A 500 -41.00 -4.66 5.37
C ALA A 500 -40.13 -5.89 5.04
N TRP A 501 -40.73 -6.94 4.48
CA TRP A 501 -39.99 -8.09 4.00
C TRP A 501 -39.16 -7.77 2.74
N MET A 502 -39.70 -6.96 1.82
CA MET A 502 -38.96 -6.47 0.65
C MET A 502 -37.71 -5.69 1.07
N GLU A 503 -37.84 -4.78 2.03
CA GLU A 503 -36.71 -4.01 2.57
C GLU A 503 -35.59 -4.91 3.09
N GLN A 504 -35.93 -5.95 3.86
CA GLN A 504 -34.93 -6.90 4.37
C GLN A 504 -34.20 -7.65 3.26
N VAL A 505 -34.92 -8.06 2.20
CA VAL A 505 -34.30 -8.77 1.07
C VAL A 505 -33.40 -7.83 0.26
N VAL A 506 -33.82 -6.57 0.05
CA VAL A 506 -32.97 -5.56 -0.62
C VAL A 506 -31.68 -5.32 0.18
N HIS A 507 -31.80 -5.08 1.48
CA HIS A 507 -30.64 -4.87 2.35
C HIS A 507 -29.69 -6.07 2.38
N LEU A 508 -30.21 -7.30 2.31
CA LEU A 508 -29.38 -8.51 2.17
C LEU A 508 -28.46 -8.43 0.95
N TYR A 509 -28.96 -7.99 -0.21
CA TYR A 509 -28.12 -7.89 -1.42
C TYR A 509 -27.21 -6.66 -1.44
N MET A 510 -27.61 -5.56 -0.79
CA MET A 510 -26.71 -4.41 -0.56
C MET A 510 -25.53 -4.82 0.31
N THR A 511 -25.78 -5.47 1.44
CA THR A 511 -24.73 -5.99 2.34
C THR A 511 -23.84 -7.01 1.64
N TRP A 512 -24.43 -7.90 0.83
CA TRP A 512 -23.64 -8.83 0.01
C TRP A 512 -22.73 -8.08 -0.97
N ALA A 513 -23.25 -7.09 -1.68
CA ALA A 513 -22.49 -6.28 -2.63
C ALA A 513 -21.32 -5.54 -1.95
N ASP A 514 -21.57 -4.90 -0.80
CA ASP A 514 -20.54 -4.24 0.02
C ASP A 514 -19.43 -5.22 0.42
N HIS A 515 -19.79 -6.41 0.90
CA HIS A 515 -18.82 -7.44 1.29
C HIS A 515 -17.98 -7.96 0.11
N LYS A 516 -18.54 -7.98 -1.10
CA LYS A 516 -17.86 -8.45 -2.31
C LYS A 516 -17.09 -7.34 -3.03
N GLY A 517 -17.26 -6.09 -2.62
CA GLY A 517 -16.68 -4.91 -3.26
C GLY A 517 -17.34 -4.59 -4.61
N TYR A 518 -18.61 -4.97 -4.78
CA TYR A 518 -19.41 -4.53 -5.92
C TYR A 518 -19.93 -3.12 -5.63
N GLU A 519 -19.79 -2.24 -6.60
CA GLU A 519 -20.39 -0.92 -6.54
C GLU A 519 -21.88 -1.05 -6.93
N TYR A 520 -22.75 -0.33 -6.22
CA TYR A 520 -24.19 -0.39 -6.47
C TYR A 520 -24.88 0.95 -6.28
N HIS A 521 -26.01 1.10 -6.95
CA HIS A 521 -26.91 2.24 -6.82
C HIS A 521 -28.31 1.74 -6.45
N SER A 522 -28.83 2.23 -5.33
CA SER A 522 -30.15 1.85 -4.80
C SER A 522 -31.22 2.86 -5.23
N LEU A 523 -32.34 2.36 -5.72
CA LEU A 523 -33.50 3.12 -6.16
C LEU A 523 -34.71 2.70 -5.31
N PRO A 524 -34.95 3.39 -4.17
CA PRO A 524 -36.06 3.04 -3.29
C PRO A 524 -37.42 3.25 -3.98
N PRO A 525 -38.47 2.54 -3.51
CA PRO A 525 -39.82 2.71 -4.00
C PRO A 525 -40.35 4.11 -3.67
N THR A 526 -41.28 4.60 -4.49
CA THR A 526 -41.94 5.90 -4.34
C THR A 526 -43.46 5.68 -4.44
N PRO A 527 -44.33 6.65 -4.12
CA PRO A 527 -45.78 6.48 -4.26
C PRO A 527 -46.22 6.02 -5.66
N GLU A 528 -45.44 6.36 -6.70
CA GLU A 528 -45.64 5.94 -8.09
C GLU A 528 -44.96 4.59 -8.40
N ARG A 529 -43.90 4.21 -7.65
CA ARG A 529 -43.07 3.01 -7.86
C ARG A 529 -43.34 1.98 -6.76
N ARG A 530 -44.07 0.91 -7.08
CA ARG A 530 -44.33 -0.22 -6.15
C ARG A 530 -43.17 -1.24 -6.06
N ALA A 531 -41.99 -0.91 -6.60
CA ALA A 531 -40.83 -1.78 -6.69
C ALA A 531 -39.55 -1.05 -6.25
N TRP A 532 -38.62 -1.78 -5.63
CA TRP A 532 -37.28 -1.30 -5.30
C TRP A 532 -36.29 -1.80 -6.35
N GLY A 533 -35.44 -0.91 -6.87
CA GLY A 533 -34.35 -1.26 -7.80
C GLY A 533 -32.99 -1.24 -7.14
N LEU A 534 -32.15 -2.22 -7.44
CA LEU A 534 -30.73 -2.21 -7.08
C LEU A 534 -29.91 -2.48 -8.33
N TYR A 535 -29.20 -1.47 -8.80
CA TYR A 535 -28.26 -1.58 -9.93
C TYR A 535 -26.88 -1.92 -9.38
N LEU A 536 -26.31 -3.04 -9.79
CA LEU A 536 -24.98 -3.49 -9.39
C LEU A 536 -24.06 -3.52 -10.59
N HIS A 537 -22.80 -3.16 -10.35
CA HIS A 537 -21.75 -3.31 -11.33
C HIS A 537 -20.48 -3.90 -10.75
N GLY A 538 -19.87 -4.76 -11.56
CA GLY A 538 -18.61 -5.40 -11.31
C GLY A 538 -18.59 -6.80 -11.89
N SER A 539 -17.41 -7.41 -11.82
CA SER A 539 -17.10 -8.63 -12.55
C SER A 539 -18.17 -9.72 -12.40
N ASN A 540 -18.80 -10.03 -13.53
CA ASN A 540 -19.75 -11.10 -13.75
C ASN A 540 -20.95 -11.14 -12.79
N VAL A 541 -21.33 -9.98 -12.25
CA VAL A 541 -22.35 -9.87 -11.20
C VAL A 541 -23.74 -10.37 -11.64
N PHE A 542 -24.12 -10.18 -12.90
CA PHE A 542 -25.40 -10.70 -13.39
C PHE A 542 -25.40 -12.22 -13.41
N THR A 543 -24.37 -12.84 -13.97
CA THR A 543 -24.27 -14.29 -14.08
C THR A 543 -24.24 -14.94 -12.71
N ILE A 544 -23.58 -14.31 -11.73
CA ILE A 544 -23.60 -14.78 -10.34
C ILE A 544 -25.01 -14.71 -9.74
N LEU A 545 -25.75 -13.63 -9.99
CA LEU A 545 -27.04 -13.37 -9.35
C LEU A 545 -28.26 -13.87 -10.12
N GLN A 546 -28.15 -14.26 -11.39
CA GLN A 546 -29.31 -14.64 -12.23
C GLN A 546 -30.16 -15.74 -11.59
N GLY A 547 -29.51 -16.66 -10.87
CA GLY A 547 -30.15 -17.73 -10.10
C GLY A 547 -31.04 -17.25 -8.95
N GLU A 548 -30.94 -16.01 -8.49
CA GLU A 548 -31.80 -15.45 -7.45
C GLU A 548 -33.16 -14.99 -7.97
N ALA A 549 -33.36 -14.96 -9.29
CA ALA A 549 -34.66 -14.62 -9.85
C ALA A 549 -35.76 -15.60 -9.39
N GLY A 550 -36.85 -15.07 -8.86
CA GLY A 550 -38.00 -15.82 -8.38
C GLY A 550 -38.63 -15.26 -7.11
N VAL A 551 -39.39 -16.09 -6.39
CA VAL A 551 -40.12 -15.68 -5.19
C VAL A 551 -39.35 -16.00 -3.91
N HIS A 552 -39.10 -14.97 -3.09
CA HIS A 552 -38.53 -15.05 -1.75
C HIS A 552 -39.67 -15.02 -0.72
N LYS A 553 -39.87 -16.15 -0.04
CA LYS A 553 -40.97 -16.33 0.92
C LYS A 553 -40.46 -16.35 2.35
N LEU A 554 -40.98 -15.45 3.18
CA LEU A 554 -40.82 -15.50 4.63
C LEU A 554 -42.04 -16.14 5.29
N ASN A 555 -41.79 -17.14 6.13
CA ASN A 555 -42.76 -17.69 7.07
C ASN A 555 -42.44 -17.20 8.48
N GLN A 556 -43.38 -16.49 9.09
CA GLN A 556 -43.24 -15.95 10.44
C GLN A 556 -44.38 -16.45 11.34
N GLY A 557 -44.07 -16.75 12.60
CA GLY A 557 -45.03 -17.25 13.60
C GLY A 557 -45.01 -18.77 13.78
N ASP A 558 -45.73 -19.23 14.80
CA ASP A 558 -45.79 -20.64 15.20
C ASP A 558 -46.72 -21.47 14.30
N ALA A 559 -46.68 -22.79 14.43
CA ALA A 559 -47.45 -23.73 13.60
C ALA A 559 -48.97 -23.45 13.54
N GLN A 560 -49.53 -22.76 14.55
CA GLN A 560 -50.94 -22.37 14.62
C GLN A 560 -51.25 -20.99 13.99
N HIS A 561 -50.28 -20.09 13.87
CA HIS A 561 -50.47 -18.71 13.37
C HIS A 561 -49.32 -18.31 12.45
N ARG A 562 -49.25 -18.91 11.26
CA ARG A 562 -48.16 -18.72 10.29
C ARG A 562 -48.51 -17.64 9.27
N GLN A 563 -47.96 -16.44 9.44
CA GLN A 563 -48.01 -15.38 8.45
C GLN A 563 -46.98 -15.62 7.34
N ARG A 564 -47.32 -15.21 6.12
CA ARG A 564 -46.49 -15.42 4.92
C ARG A 564 -46.30 -14.09 4.20
N TYR A 565 -45.04 -13.73 4.00
CA TYR A 565 -44.65 -12.54 3.25
C TYR A 565 -43.89 -12.96 2.01
N LEU A 566 -44.15 -12.28 0.90
CA LEU A 566 -43.68 -12.68 -0.43
C LEU A 566 -43.08 -11.49 -1.15
N VAL A 567 -41.86 -11.67 -1.64
CA VAL A 567 -41.15 -10.71 -2.49
C VAL A 567 -40.76 -11.41 -3.77
N ARG A 568 -41.03 -10.78 -4.90
CA ARG A 568 -40.56 -11.24 -6.20
C ARG A 568 -39.27 -10.49 -6.53
N LEU A 569 -38.21 -11.23 -6.80
CA LEU A 569 -36.94 -10.72 -7.29
C LEU A 569 -36.82 -11.05 -8.78
N GLN A 570 -36.53 -10.03 -9.58
CA GLN A 570 -36.11 -10.19 -10.98
C GLN A 570 -34.66 -9.75 -11.10
N VAL A 571 -33.86 -10.51 -11.85
CA VAL A 571 -32.47 -10.17 -12.16
C VAL A 571 -32.38 -9.96 -13.66
N VAL A 572 -31.97 -8.77 -14.06
CA VAL A 572 -31.98 -8.31 -15.46
C VAL A 572 -30.54 -7.99 -15.88
N PRO A 573 -30.07 -8.49 -17.04
CA PRO A 573 -28.78 -8.08 -17.57
C PRO A 573 -28.90 -6.65 -18.09
N VAL A 574 -27.92 -5.80 -17.77
CA VAL A 574 -27.89 -4.43 -18.31
C VAL A 574 -26.91 -4.41 -19.50
N PRO A 575 -27.34 -3.96 -20.70
CA PRO A 575 -26.47 -3.90 -21.86
C PRO A 575 -25.24 -3.01 -21.61
N GLU A 576 -24.07 -3.45 -22.05
CA GLU A 576 -22.81 -2.70 -21.86
C GLU A 576 -22.74 -1.35 -22.61
N THR A 577 -23.69 -1.07 -23.51
CA THR A 577 -23.85 0.26 -24.12
C THR A 577 -24.18 1.33 -23.10
N PHE A 578 -24.66 0.95 -21.93
CA PHE A 578 -24.90 1.84 -20.81
C PHE A 578 -23.59 2.07 -20.03
N ALA A 579 -23.28 3.36 -19.82
CA ALA A 579 -22.04 3.78 -19.18
C ALA A 579 -21.93 3.26 -17.74
N LYS A 580 -20.69 3.09 -17.25
CA LYS A 580 -20.44 2.71 -15.84
C LYS A 580 -21.03 3.75 -14.86
N ASP A 581 -21.07 5.01 -15.28
CA ASP A 581 -21.59 6.16 -14.55
C ASP A 581 -22.97 6.60 -15.09
N MET A 582 -23.94 5.67 -15.10
CA MET A 582 -25.32 6.03 -15.48
C MET A 582 -25.87 7.08 -14.52
N ALA A 583 -26.43 8.17 -15.05
CA ALA A 583 -27.18 9.10 -14.23
C ALA A 583 -28.37 8.39 -13.57
N GLN A 584 -28.80 8.83 -12.38
CA GLN A 584 -29.94 8.24 -11.67
C GLN A 584 -31.21 8.17 -12.54
N ASP A 585 -31.39 9.14 -13.45
CA ASP A 585 -32.51 9.19 -14.39
C ASP A 585 -32.46 8.09 -15.46
N GLU A 586 -31.27 7.68 -15.89
CA GLU A 586 -31.11 6.60 -16.88
C GLU A 586 -31.35 5.22 -16.25
N ILE A 587 -30.86 5.00 -15.03
CA ILE A 587 -31.16 3.79 -14.26
C ILE A 587 -32.66 3.73 -13.96
N HIS A 588 -33.29 4.89 -13.70
CA HIS A 588 -34.73 5.00 -13.56
C HIS A 588 -35.48 4.63 -14.83
N GLN A 589 -35.01 5.02 -16.02
CA GLN A 589 -35.60 4.58 -17.29
C GLN A 589 -35.45 3.06 -17.51
N LEU A 590 -34.32 2.45 -17.16
CA LEU A 590 -34.13 0.99 -17.20
C LEU A 590 -35.06 0.24 -16.23
N MET A 591 -35.34 0.84 -15.08
CA MET A 591 -36.32 0.33 -14.12
C MET A 591 -37.75 0.32 -14.70
N LEU A 592 -38.12 1.40 -15.40
CA LEU A 592 -39.45 1.56 -16.02
C LEU A 592 -39.61 0.80 -17.34
N ALA A 593 -38.52 0.53 -18.05
CA ALA A 593 -38.55 -0.25 -19.28
C ALA A 593 -39.10 -1.66 -18.99
N GLU A 594 -40.17 -2.03 -19.69
CA GLU A 594 -40.61 -3.42 -19.80
C GLU A 594 -39.54 -4.17 -20.58
N VAL A 595 -38.62 -4.82 -19.85
CA VAL A 595 -37.58 -5.65 -20.44
C VAL A 595 -38.27 -6.77 -21.26
N PRO A 596 -37.89 -7.00 -22.53
CA PRO A 596 -38.51 -8.02 -23.36
C PRO A 596 -38.53 -9.38 -22.67
N ARG A 597 -39.68 -10.09 -22.76
CA ARG A 597 -39.90 -11.42 -22.14
C ARG A 597 -38.85 -12.48 -22.50
N ALA A 598 -38.05 -12.29 -23.53
CA ALA A 598 -37.04 -13.23 -24.00
C ALA A 598 -35.73 -13.19 -23.18
N GLU A 599 -35.46 -12.10 -22.44
CA GLU A 599 -34.16 -11.87 -21.77
C GLU A 599 -34.26 -11.82 -20.24
N VAL A 600 -35.46 -11.93 -19.68
CA VAL A 600 -35.68 -11.96 -18.23
C VAL A 600 -35.87 -13.40 -17.79
N ALA A 601 -35.09 -13.85 -16.80
CA ALA A 601 -35.38 -15.06 -16.05
C ALA A 601 -36.66 -14.85 -15.21
N GLN A 602 -37.84 -14.80 -15.86
CA GLN A 602 -39.12 -14.78 -15.17
C GLN A 602 -39.46 -16.21 -14.78
N SER A 603 -39.33 -16.49 -13.50
CA SER A 603 -39.78 -17.74 -12.94
C SER A 603 -40.70 -17.48 -11.75
N ASP A 604 -41.95 -17.94 -11.83
CA ASP A 604 -42.83 -18.04 -10.65
C ASP A 604 -42.35 -19.14 -9.67
N THR A 605 -41.16 -19.70 -9.88
CA THR A 605 -40.53 -20.62 -8.94
C THR A 605 -40.16 -19.94 -7.63
N LEU A 606 -40.34 -20.68 -6.55
CA LEU A 606 -39.87 -20.31 -5.23
C LEU A 606 -38.33 -20.37 -5.20
N ALA A 607 -37.68 -19.21 -5.11
CA ALA A 607 -36.21 -19.10 -5.10
C ALA A 607 -35.64 -19.38 -3.71
N ARG A 608 -36.27 -18.82 -2.67
CA ARG A 608 -35.82 -18.93 -1.28
C ARG A 608 -37.01 -19.03 -0.32
N VAL A 609 -36.86 -19.87 0.71
CA VAL A 609 -37.82 -20.00 1.81
C VAL A 609 -37.14 -19.70 3.13
N TYR A 610 -37.52 -18.58 3.72
CA TYR A 610 -37.10 -18.14 5.04
C TYR A 610 -38.14 -18.59 6.05
N THR A 611 -37.69 -19.19 7.14
CA THR A 611 -38.53 -19.58 8.26
C THR A 611 -37.95 -18.94 9.51
N GLN A 612 -38.76 -18.18 10.24
CA GLN A 612 -38.41 -17.61 11.54
C GLN A 612 -39.15 -18.36 12.66
N GLY A 613 -38.56 -18.40 13.86
CA GLY A 613 -39.11 -19.12 15.02
C GLY A 613 -38.18 -20.24 15.52
N ARG A 614 -38.74 -21.25 16.19
CA ARG A 614 -37.99 -22.33 16.86
C ARG A 614 -37.10 -23.16 15.91
N HIS A 615 -37.47 -23.25 14.64
CA HIS A 615 -36.71 -23.95 13.60
C HIS A 615 -36.32 -23.00 12.47
N ALA A 616 -35.67 -21.89 12.84
CA ALA A 616 -35.24 -20.89 11.88
C ALA A 616 -34.31 -21.48 10.82
N SER A 617 -34.58 -21.20 9.55
CA SER A 617 -33.68 -21.59 8.44
C SER A 617 -34.04 -20.86 7.16
N VAL A 618 -33.08 -20.75 6.25
CA VAL A 618 -33.26 -20.35 4.87
C VAL A 618 -32.96 -21.56 3.99
N ARG A 619 -33.88 -21.90 3.09
CA ARG A 619 -33.74 -23.04 2.18
C ARG A 619 -33.93 -22.59 0.74
N ASP A 620 -33.08 -23.07 -0.14
CA ASP A 620 -33.34 -23.12 -1.57
C ASP A 620 -34.08 -24.42 -1.91
N PRO A 621 -35.36 -24.39 -2.31
CA PRO A 621 -36.08 -25.60 -2.69
C PRO A 621 -35.57 -26.21 -4.01
N ARG A 622 -34.85 -25.43 -4.83
CA ARG A 622 -34.34 -25.86 -6.13
C ARG A 622 -33.09 -26.71 -5.96
N THR A 623 -32.11 -26.24 -5.20
CA THR A 623 -30.83 -26.94 -4.95
C THR A 623 -30.85 -27.81 -3.70
N GLY A 624 -31.78 -27.58 -2.77
CA GLY A 624 -31.87 -28.30 -1.50
C GLY A 624 -30.98 -27.71 -0.39
N VAL A 625 -30.09 -26.76 -0.71
CA VAL A 625 -29.22 -26.08 0.25
C VAL A 625 -30.05 -25.43 1.36
N LYS A 626 -29.56 -25.54 2.59
CA LYS A 626 -30.26 -25.04 3.79
C LYS A 626 -29.28 -24.45 4.80
N ILE A 627 -29.38 -23.15 5.04
CA ILE A 627 -28.64 -22.43 6.08
C ILE A 627 -29.54 -22.27 7.31
N SER A 628 -29.07 -22.73 8.47
CA SER A 628 -29.86 -22.66 9.72
C SER A 628 -29.80 -21.28 10.38
N ASN A 629 -28.72 -20.52 10.16
CA ASN A 629 -28.56 -19.19 10.71
C ASN A 629 -29.19 -18.12 9.80
N VAL A 630 -30.49 -17.87 9.98
CA VAL A 630 -31.25 -16.89 9.17
C VAL A 630 -30.69 -15.47 9.28
N ARG A 631 -30.16 -15.08 10.45
CA ARG A 631 -29.55 -13.75 10.63
C ARG A 631 -28.28 -13.59 9.80
N ALA A 632 -27.46 -14.62 9.69
CA ALA A 632 -26.27 -14.56 8.85
C ALA A 632 -26.64 -14.30 7.37
N VAL A 633 -27.72 -14.92 6.89
CA VAL A 633 -28.24 -14.66 5.55
C VAL A 633 -28.78 -13.22 5.44
N LEU A 634 -29.74 -12.83 6.28
CA LEU A 634 -30.46 -11.56 6.17
C LEU A 634 -29.64 -10.32 6.55
N GLU A 635 -28.85 -10.40 7.62
CA GLU A 635 -28.14 -9.25 8.19
C GLU A 635 -26.70 -9.17 7.68
N ARG A 636 -26.07 -10.29 7.33
CA ARG A 636 -24.65 -10.33 6.87
C ARG A 636 -24.51 -10.67 5.39
N GLY A 637 -25.60 -10.86 4.67
CA GLY A 637 -25.58 -11.15 3.24
C GLY A 637 -24.93 -12.51 2.90
N GLU A 638 -24.92 -13.49 3.80
CA GLU A 638 -24.31 -14.80 3.54
C GLU A 638 -25.19 -15.66 2.62
N VAL A 639 -25.14 -15.37 1.31
CA VAL A 639 -25.91 -16.08 0.26
C VAL A 639 -25.04 -16.92 -0.69
N ASP A 640 -23.71 -16.83 -0.58
CA ASP A 640 -22.77 -17.45 -1.52
C ASP A 640 -22.99 -18.95 -1.73
N GLU A 641 -23.29 -19.70 -0.67
CA GLU A 641 -23.55 -21.15 -0.76
C GLU A 641 -24.75 -21.45 -1.67
N PHE A 642 -25.78 -20.61 -1.63
CA PHE A 642 -26.93 -20.78 -2.51
C PHE A 642 -26.62 -20.38 -3.95
N LEU A 643 -25.82 -19.32 -4.15
CA LEU A 643 -25.39 -18.87 -5.48
C LEU A 643 -24.51 -19.93 -6.15
N LEU A 644 -23.51 -20.45 -5.42
CA LEU A 644 -22.63 -21.53 -5.86
C LEU A 644 -23.40 -22.77 -6.29
N ALA A 645 -24.35 -23.23 -5.46
CA ALA A 645 -25.12 -24.44 -5.76
C ALA A 645 -25.99 -24.30 -7.01
N ILE A 646 -26.44 -23.09 -7.35
CA ILE A 646 -27.17 -22.83 -8.59
C ILE A 646 -26.21 -22.85 -9.79
N LEU A 647 -25.10 -22.12 -9.70
CA LEU A 647 -24.10 -22.05 -10.78
C LEU A 647 -23.55 -23.42 -11.13
N GLN A 648 -23.21 -24.25 -10.14
CA GLN A 648 -22.73 -25.62 -10.35
C GLN A 648 -23.76 -26.51 -11.06
N ARG A 649 -25.05 -26.28 -10.82
CA ARG A 649 -26.12 -27.03 -11.47
C ARG A 649 -26.27 -26.65 -12.94
N GLU A 650 -26.05 -25.38 -13.28
CA GLU A 650 -26.10 -24.89 -14.66
C GLU A 650 -24.91 -25.38 -15.51
N THR A 651 -23.76 -25.67 -14.87
CA THR A 651 -22.56 -26.21 -15.53
C THR A 651 -22.54 -27.73 -15.67
N THR A 652 -23.45 -28.46 -15.00
CA THR A 652 -23.49 -29.94 -15.05
C THR A 652 -24.52 -30.40 -16.10
N PRO A 653 -24.17 -31.21 -17.12
CA PRO A 653 -25.15 -31.69 -18.08
C PRO A 653 -26.22 -32.52 -17.36
N PRO A 654 -27.51 -32.43 -17.75
CA PRO A 654 -28.53 -33.27 -17.16
C PRO A 654 -28.20 -34.75 -17.42
N SER A 655 -28.07 -35.51 -16.34
CA SER A 655 -27.85 -36.97 -16.34
C SER A 655 -29.02 -37.75 -16.92
#